data_AF-A0A4V2G565-F1
#
_entry.id   AF-A0A4V2G565-F1
#
_cell.length_a   1.000
_cell.length_b   1.000
_cell.length_c   1.000
_cell.angle_alpha   90.00
_cell.angle_beta   90.00
_cell.angle_gamma   90.00
#
_symmetry.space_group_name_H-M   'P 1'
#
loop_
_entity.id
_entity.type
_entity.pdbx_description
1 polymer ?
#
loop_
_entity_poly.entity_id
_entity_poly.type
_entity_poly.pdbx_seq_one_letter_code
_entity_poly.pdbx_strand_id
1 'polypeptide(L)'
;MSGNSSVPIYRIHPGIGIARLGDSPDSFCISPETPTALPIACNESGNPLLAADGKTPVTVKTFKDKDGRIKRQAARFQVYVYDETSPEGRPLKIGDPIKGGGNHGTLVDIQWRVYLANKKSAWYEFKQLEGEHGYAANHPLRNPAITDPDARQCLIIDPGPQVVDGTSRRRARFDRTGNGLYAPTFPPEKLQPRHIDTLGELLTDDSGRLLVLGGHGHSGTFNKGFSQPRIDTYANNDGWFDDTSDGPVMARLVMFSTEVGRTRFIDVEYPAWVVSAYPAYVPEILDMVTLDDVLYDTAVTQFAYRTDIYGATGTFQRPQKIDASDAGAIIHWKAANLAWNPDYKPWFYRDIWSILFRADEYTYLTNVLQQSNYPHNQTKRGNFDLLKLSIPPSLNEVAYTGASQRATRANQNGSLFLEALEPVLAQLDQQAANTPSSVRRPLLGGFVQRSDIRKQLRDAVSAFARAVNGDLPEEDGEIDVDAYVVHWQNAYTEGQETGTPAAEKYKAVSDELHTVLRAVLQELYPDKPKLQLLQRREGTQNDDSKPGGDEPVEAAFDRMYTTFRTGKLLTDKLKQLRREYTTDPFVSYRMYLYDLLRKEGEEDVFRLDGKPTSRTHHLPLMPLLCGDNPISNTFTSKFLRLTDYQLYLLRQWSRGMFANELLEGWTPKDKIDAWQPYLGIENHTGRQLDQNVLTNLAGGAFCPGAEVGWIIRNPAIYLKPYRLKADPDFYSFRQTAANESKYQVSEEDYVADVGVTLSLESNYQTGLQPGDLTKMMALPWQADFNECSTQTIDVTYEEWNIIDPSNTHDEWMKREQKLWETLWWPAHRPMQVYEVVGDPSPSPNYQYLSWARGVPQTNAGDLKMVTEWSRLGFVIRNPYADPAFLDTASPDTGVGPPKYISVERNQED
;
A
#
# COMPACT_ATOMS: atom_id res chain seq x y z
N MET A 1 -30.60 33.99 -13.90
CA MET A 1 -30.04 33.17 -12.81
C MET A 1 -28.86 32.39 -13.38
N SER A 2 -27.69 33.01 -13.44
CA SER A 2 -26.44 32.35 -13.87
C SER A 2 -25.75 31.83 -12.61
N GLY A 3 -26.07 30.59 -12.23
CA GLY A 3 -25.34 29.89 -11.19
C GLY A 3 -23.85 29.84 -11.57
N ASN A 4 -23.00 30.22 -10.63
CA ASN A 4 -21.55 30.24 -10.80
C ASN A 4 -21.06 28.78 -10.85
N SER A 5 -21.26 28.08 -11.97
CA SER A 5 -20.77 26.71 -12.14
C SER A 5 -19.25 26.75 -12.07
N SER A 6 -18.66 25.97 -11.18
CA SER A 6 -17.21 25.76 -11.10
C SER A 6 -16.61 25.42 -12.48
N VAL A 7 -15.38 25.90 -12.71
CA VAL A 7 -14.65 25.63 -13.95
C VAL A 7 -14.19 24.15 -13.91
N PRO A 8 -14.48 23.34 -14.96
CA PRO A 8 -14.03 21.96 -15.01
C PRO A 8 -12.52 21.83 -14.94
N ILE A 9 -12.04 20.79 -14.26
CA ILE A 9 -10.63 20.43 -14.18
C ILE A 9 -10.39 19.23 -15.10
N TYR A 10 -9.39 19.33 -15.97
CA TYR A 10 -8.98 18.24 -16.86
C TYR A 10 -7.71 17.59 -16.31
N ARG A 11 -7.60 16.25 -16.38
CA ARG A 11 -6.42 15.52 -15.91
C ARG A 11 -6.10 14.33 -16.81
N ILE A 12 -4.81 14.04 -16.99
CA ILE A 12 -4.34 12.86 -17.73
C ILE A 12 -4.24 11.67 -16.78
N HIS A 13 -4.82 10.54 -17.17
CA HIS A 13 -4.75 9.26 -16.47
C HIS A 13 -4.28 8.13 -17.39
N PRO A 14 -3.47 7.16 -16.90
CA PRO A 14 -2.94 7.10 -15.54
C PRO A 14 -1.94 8.24 -15.26
N GLY A 15 -1.76 8.60 -13.99
CA GLY A 15 -0.81 9.64 -13.57
C GLY A 15 0.63 9.23 -13.78
N ILE A 16 0.90 7.94 -13.70
CA ILE A 16 2.17 7.29 -14.06
C ILE A 16 1.80 6.08 -14.92
N GLY A 17 2.08 6.14 -16.22
CA GLY A 17 1.82 5.06 -17.17
C GLY A 17 3.06 4.23 -17.45
N ILE A 18 2.87 2.93 -17.69
CA ILE A 18 3.96 1.97 -17.79
C ILE A 18 4.00 1.35 -19.18
N ALA A 19 5.06 1.65 -19.91
CA ALA A 19 5.41 1.00 -21.16
C ALA A 19 6.44 -0.10 -20.87
N ARG A 20 6.42 -1.18 -21.65
CA ARG A 20 7.39 -2.28 -21.51
C ARG A 20 8.13 -2.54 -22.81
N LEU A 21 9.44 -2.70 -22.69
CA LEU A 21 10.37 -2.99 -23.78
C LEU A 21 10.01 -4.29 -24.51
N GLY A 22 10.41 -4.40 -25.77
CA GLY A 22 10.16 -5.56 -26.62
C GLY A 22 10.96 -5.47 -27.93
N ASP A 23 11.58 -6.56 -28.35
CA ASP A 23 12.46 -6.61 -29.52
C ASP A 23 11.70 -6.84 -30.84
N SER A 24 10.37 -6.93 -30.81
CA SER A 24 9.57 -6.90 -32.03
C SER A 24 9.59 -5.49 -32.64
N PRO A 25 9.90 -5.37 -33.96
CA PRO A 25 9.99 -4.07 -34.62
C PRO A 25 8.64 -3.39 -34.72
N ASP A 26 7.59 -4.15 -35.07
CA ASP A 26 6.30 -3.59 -35.47
C ASP A 26 5.13 -4.08 -34.59
N SER A 27 5.27 -5.22 -33.92
CA SER A 27 4.17 -5.77 -33.12
C SER A 27 4.18 -5.23 -31.69
N PHE A 28 3.02 -4.82 -31.22
CA PHE A 28 2.82 -4.31 -29.86
C PHE A 28 1.43 -4.65 -29.32
N CYS A 29 1.25 -4.46 -28.02
CA CYS A 29 -0.02 -4.51 -27.32
C CYS A 29 -0.13 -3.33 -26.34
N ILE A 30 -1.26 -3.17 -25.68
CA ILE A 30 -1.44 -2.15 -24.64
C ILE A 30 -1.17 -2.79 -23.27
N SER A 31 -0.42 -2.11 -22.43
CA SER A 31 -0.13 -2.56 -21.06
C SER A 31 -1.42 -2.80 -20.26
N PRO A 32 -1.42 -3.75 -19.31
CA PRO A 32 -2.57 -3.97 -18.42
C PRO A 32 -2.97 -2.70 -17.65
N GLU A 33 -4.27 -2.48 -17.50
CA GLU A 33 -4.85 -1.36 -16.75
C GLU A 33 -5.60 -1.79 -15.49
N THR A 34 -5.62 -3.10 -15.23
CA THR A 34 -6.24 -3.73 -14.05
C THR A 34 -5.25 -4.71 -13.43
N PRO A 35 -5.33 -5.02 -12.13
CA PRO A 35 -4.39 -5.92 -11.48
C PRO A 35 -4.43 -7.33 -12.08
N THR A 36 -3.28 -8.00 -12.17
CA THR A 36 -3.12 -9.39 -12.67
C THR A 36 -3.66 -9.64 -14.07
N ALA A 37 -3.92 -8.60 -14.87
CA ALA A 37 -4.47 -8.77 -16.20
C ALA A 37 -3.37 -8.99 -17.23
N LEU A 38 -3.68 -9.79 -18.24
CA LEU A 38 -2.87 -9.91 -19.45
C LEU A 38 -2.92 -8.60 -20.26
N PRO A 39 -1.86 -8.27 -21.05
CA PRO A 39 -1.86 -7.11 -21.93
C PRO A 39 -3.06 -7.12 -22.89
N ILE A 40 -3.58 -5.94 -23.22
CA ILE A 40 -4.74 -5.77 -24.10
C ILE A 40 -4.26 -5.84 -25.56
N ALA A 41 -4.89 -6.70 -26.36
CA ALA A 41 -4.61 -6.80 -27.79
C ALA A 41 -5.12 -5.56 -28.51
N CYS A 42 -4.35 -5.05 -29.48
CA CYS A 42 -4.72 -3.91 -30.31
C CYS A 42 -4.32 -4.13 -31.77
N ASN A 43 -4.89 -3.33 -32.67
CA ASN A 43 -4.46 -3.27 -34.07
C ASN A 43 -3.25 -2.33 -34.24
N GLU A 44 -2.73 -2.22 -35.47
CA GLU A 44 -1.56 -1.38 -35.81
C GLU A 44 -1.76 0.11 -35.52
N SER A 45 -3.02 0.56 -35.46
CA SER A 45 -3.40 1.94 -35.10
C SER A 45 -3.59 2.14 -33.59
N GLY A 46 -3.28 1.13 -32.77
CA GLY A 46 -3.41 1.21 -31.31
C GLY A 46 -4.84 1.07 -30.79
N ASN A 47 -5.81 0.73 -31.66
CA ASN A 47 -7.18 0.52 -31.21
C ASN A 47 -7.32 -0.85 -30.54
N PRO A 48 -7.90 -0.93 -29.32
CA PRO A 48 -8.14 -2.20 -28.65
C PRO A 48 -9.03 -3.12 -29.48
N LEU A 49 -8.67 -4.39 -29.54
CA LEU A 49 -9.57 -5.41 -30.07
C LEU A 49 -10.66 -5.66 -29.04
N LEU A 50 -11.92 -5.68 -29.48
CA LEU A 50 -13.08 -5.84 -28.60
C LEU A 50 -13.71 -7.23 -28.79
N ALA A 51 -14.28 -7.75 -27.71
CA ALA A 51 -15.05 -8.98 -27.72
C ALA A 51 -16.35 -8.81 -28.52
N ALA A 52 -17.12 -9.89 -28.66
CA ALA A 52 -18.38 -9.89 -29.42
C ALA A 52 -19.45 -8.91 -28.86
N ASP A 53 -19.28 -8.44 -27.62
CA ASP A 53 -20.13 -7.43 -27.00
C ASP A 53 -19.84 -5.99 -27.48
N GLY A 54 -18.76 -5.79 -28.23
CA GLY A 54 -18.31 -4.50 -28.72
C GLY A 54 -17.85 -3.53 -27.63
N LYS A 55 -17.55 -4.01 -26.42
CA LYS A 55 -17.19 -3.18 -25.26
C LYS A 55 -15.97 -3.70 -24.52
N THR A 56 -15.88 -5.01 -24.31
CA THR A 56 -14.84 -5.60 -23.47
C THR A 56 -13.55 -5.78 -24.27
N PRO A 57 -12.42 -5.19 -23.86
CA PRO A 57 -11.14 -5.41 -24.53
C PRO A 57 -10.71 -6.88 -24.44
N VAL A 58 -10.16 -7.41 -25.53
CA VAL A 58 -9.60 -8.75 -25.61
C VAL A 58 -8.12 -8.69 -25.24
N THR A 59 -7.66 -9.64 -24.44
CA THR A 59 -6.25 -9.77 -24.06
C THR A 59 -5.42 -10.46 -25.15
N VAL A 60 -4.10 -10.28 -25.11
CA VAL A 60 -3.18 -10.96 -26.03
C VAL A 60 -3.26 -12.47 -25.86
N LYS A 61 -3.20 -13.19 -26.99
CA LYS A 61 -3.04 -14.66 -26.99
C LYS A 61 -1.59 -15.09 -27.04
N THR A 62 -0.72 -14.21 -27.52
CA THR A 62 0.73 -14.42 -27.57
C THR A 62 1.46 -13.16 -27.16
N PHE A 63 2.54 -13.29 -26.40
CA PHE A 63 3.43 -12.20 -26.02
C PHE A 63 4.50 -11.93 -27.07
N LYS A 64 4.81 -12.93 -27.90
CA LYS A 64 5.81 -12.84 -28.96
C LYS A 64 5.18 -12.81 -30.33
N ASP A 65 5.91 -12.21 -31.27
CA ASP A 65 5.60 -12.27 -32.69
C ASP A 65 5.98 -13.65 -33.28
N LYS A 66 5.67 -13.83 -34.57
CA LYS A 66 5.89 -15.10 -35.28
C LYS A 66 7.36 -15.54 -35.36
N ASP A 67 8.30 -14.61 -35.13
CA ASP A 67 9.74 -14.87 -35.16
C ASP A 67 10.32 -14.99 -33.75
N GLY A 68 9.47 -15.10 -32.72
CA GLY A 68 9.87 -15.31 -31.34
C GLY A 68 10.40 -14.05 -30.64
N ARG A 69 10.09 -12.85 -31.15
CA ARG A 69 10.45 -11.56 -30.54
C ARG A 69 9.32 -11.03 -29.68
N ILE A 70 9.63 -10.45 -28.53
CA ILE A 70 8.67 -9.89 -27.57
C ILE A 70 7.99 -8.65 -28.15
N LYS A 71 6.65 -8.64 -28.11
CA LYS A 71 5.84 -7.45 -28.42
C LYS A 71 6.05 -6.38 -27.35
N ARG A 72 6.26 -5.15 -27.78
CA ARG A 72 6.29 -3.98 -26.87
C ARG A 72 4.92 -3.79 -26.22
N GLN A 73 4.87 -3.34 -24.98
CA GLN A 73 3.62 -2.95 -24.31
C GLN A 73 3.54 -1.42 -24.23
N ALA A 74 2.46 -0.85 -24.75
CA ALA A 74 2.23 0.58 -24.79
C ALA A 74 1.50 1.06 -23.53
N ALA A 75 2.03 2.09 -22.87
CA ALA A 75 1.28 2.84 -21.85
C ALA A 75 0.16 3.63 -22.54
N ARG A 76 -1.10 3.39 -22.18
CA ARG A 76 -2.25 4.15 -22.70
C ARG A 76 -2.64 5.27 -21.75
N PHE A 77 -2.80 6.48 -22.29
CA PHE A 77 -3.23 7.66 -21.56
C PHE A 77 -4.51 8.24 -22.15
N GLN A 78 -5.35 8.77 -21.27
CA GLN A 78 -6.60 9.44 -21.62
C GLN A 78 -6.89 10.61 -20.68
N VAL A 79 -7.69 11.57 -21.14
CA VAL A 79 -8.06 12.75 -20.35
C VAL A 79 -9.37 12.47 -19.62
N TYR A 80 -9.45 12.83 -18.34
CA TYR A 80 -10.66 12.87 -17.54
C TYR A 80 -11.07 14.31 -17.28
N VAL A 81 -12.37 14.55 -17.20
CA VAL A 81 -12.96 15.81 -16.75
C VAL A 81 -13.60 15.65 -15.38
N TYR A 82 -13.31 16.59 -14.50
CA TYR A 82 -13.84 16.72 -13.14
C TYR A 82 -14.67 18.00 -13.07
N ASP A 83 -15.94 17.88 -12.75
CA ASP A 83 -16.87 19.01 -12.64
C ASP A 83 -17.97 18.70 -11.61
N GLU A 84 -18.91 19.61 -11.40
CA GLU A 84 -20.05 19.43 -10.47
C GLU A 84 -20.90 18.18 -10.77
N THR A 85 -20.97 17.75 -12.02
CA THR A 85 -21.75 16.56 -12.43
C THR A 85 -20.96 15.27 -12.30
N SER A 86 -19.63 15.37 -12.38
CA SER A 86 -18.68 14.25 -12.31
C SER A 86 -17.55 14.57 -11.33
N PRO A 87 -17.82 14.69 -10.01
CA PRO A 87 -16.82 15.08 -9.03
C PRO A 87 -15.69 14.05 -8.86
N GLU A 88 -15.99 12.77 -9.10
CA GLU A 88 -15.02 11.66 -9.13
C GLU A 88 -14.26 11.55 -10.47
N GLY A 89 -14.64 12.38 -11.44
CA GLY A 89 -14.10 12.40 -12.79
C GLY A 89 -14.72 11.37 -13.71
N ARG A 90 -14.79 11.69 -15.00
CA ARG A 90 -15.17 10.76 -16.07
C ARG A 90 -14.23 10.89 -17.27
N PRO A 91 -14.04 9.85 -18.09
CA PRO A 91 -13.30 9.97 -19.34
C PRO A 91 -13.92 11.06 -20.24
N LEU A 92 -13.07 11.94 -20.76
CA LEU A 92 -13.43 12.96 -21.73
C LEU A 92 -13.45 12.34 -23.14
N LYS A 93 -14.47 12.65 -23.93
CA LYS A 93 -14.64 12.10 -25.28
C LYS A 93 -14.62 13.20 -26.33
N ILE A 94 -14.10 12.90 -27.52
CA ILE A 94 -14.26 13.77 -28.69
C ILE A 94 -15.77 14.03 -28.91
N GLY A 95 -16.13 15.29 -29.12
CA GLY A 95 -17.52 15.76 -29.18
C GLY A 95 -18.07 16.30 -27.85
N ASP A 96 -17.40 16.09 -26.71
CA ASP A 96 -17.82 16.66 -25.44
C ASP A 96 -17.65 18.19 -25.42
N PRO A 97 -18.54 18.93 -24.72
CA PRO A 97 -18.33 20.34 -24.46
C PRO A 97 -17.17 20.55 -23.48
N ILE A 98 -16.25 21.45 -23.80
CA ILE A 98 -15.15 21.84 -22.92
C ILE A 98 -15.12 23.36 -22.70
N LYS A 99 -14.62 23.78 -21.54
CA LYS A 99 -14.44 25.21 -21.21
C LYS A 99 -13.27 25.40 -20.25
N GLY A 100 -12.55 26.49 -20.39
CA GLY A 100 -11.39 26.83 -19.56
C GLY A 100 -10.60 28.00 -20.16
N GLY A 101 -9.88 28.76 -19.33
CA GLY A 101 -9.01 29.85 -19.80
C GLY A 101 -9.74 30.95 -20.60
N GLY A 102 -11.05 31.14 -20.38
CA GLY A 102 -11.91 32.05 -21.16
C GLY A 102 -12.42 31.51 -22.50
N ASN A 103 -12.03 30.29 -22.88
CA ASN A 103 -12.51 29.59 -24.08
C ASN A 103 -13.61 28.58 -23.72
N HIS A 104 -14.51 28.33 -24.68
CA HIS A 104 -15.43 27.19 -24.64
C HIS A 104 -15.80 26.75 -26.07
N GLY A 105 -16.19 25.48 -26.19
CA GLY A 105 -16.53 24.87 -27.47
C GLY A 105 -16.69 23.36 -27.38
N THR A 106 -16.76 22.71 -28.53
CA THR A 106 -16.84 21.24 -28.64
C THR A 106 -15.44 20.67 -28.89
N LEU A 107 -15.01 19.69 -28.09
CA LEU A 107 -13.73 19.01 -28.30
C LEU A 107 -13.72 18.31 -29.66
N VAL A 108 -12.71 18.60 -30.49
CA VAL A 108 -12.56 18.02 -31.84
C VAL A 108 -11.30 17.20 -31.99
N ASP A 109 -10.26 17.48 -31.18
CA ASP A 109 -9.01 16.73 -31.19
C ASP A 109 -8.29 16.86 -29.84
N ILE A 110 -7.36 15.95 -29.56
CA ILE A 110 -6.43 16.04 -28.43
C ILE A 110 -5.02 15.95 -28.99
N GLN A 111 -4.26 17.04 -28.82
CA GLN A 111 -2.85 17.06 -29.13
C GLN A 111 -2.05 16.61 -27.90
N TRP A 112 -1.19 15.62 -28.08
CA TRP A 112 -0.33 15.06 -27.03
C TRP A 112 1.12 15.46 -27.27
N ARG A 113 1.84 15.75 -26.19
CA ARG A 113 3.29 15.99 -26.21
C ARG A 113 3.96 15.14 -25.14
N VAL A 114 4.99 14.41 -25.50
CA VAL A 114 5.72 13.52 -24.58
C VAL A 114 7.21 13.80 -24.70
N TYR A 115 7.92 13.86 -23.57
CA TYR A 115 9.37 14.08 -23.54
C TYR A 115 10.06 12.96 -22.77
N LEU A 116 10.73 12.03 -23.46
CA LEU A 116 11.50 10.94 -22.86
C LEU A 116 13.00 11.26 -22.82
N ALA A 117 13.70 10.80 -21.78
CA ALA A 117 15.15 10.74 -21.77
C ALA A 117 15.66 9.55 -20.92
N ASN A 118 16.94 9.22 -21.08
CA ASN A 118 17.67 8.28 -20.22
C ASN A 118 18.93 8.94 -19.68
N LYS A 119 19.01 9.13 -18.36
CA LYS A 119 20.14 9.77 -17.69
C LYS A 119 21.06 8.78 -16.97
N LYS A 120 20.86 7.46 -17.09
CA LYS A 120 21.56 6.45 -16.28
C LYS A 120 23.08 6.53 -16.39
N SER A 121 23.60 6.71 -17.60
CA SER A 121 25.05 6.75 -17.87
C SER A 121 25.72 8.00 -17.31
N ALA A 122 24.95 9.08 -17.14
CA ALA A 122 25.41 10.35 -16.60
C ALA A 122 25.30 10.46 -15.07
N TRP A 123 24.60 9.52 -14.41
CA TRP A 123 24.22 9.60 -13.00
C TRP A 123 25.25 8.98 -12.05
N TYR A 124 24.95 9.03 -10.76
CA TYR A 124 25.71 8.39 -9.70
C TYR A 124 25.73 6.85 -9.82
N GLU A 125 26.78 6.22 -9.28
CA GLU A 125 26.77 4.78 -9.05
C GLU A 125 25.64 4.41 -8.08
N PHE A 126 24.92 3.33 -8.38
CA PHE A 126 23.97 2.75 -7.44
C PHE A 126 24.71 1.99 -6.34
N LYS A 127 24.54 2.42 -5.09
CA LYS A 127 25.13 1.81 -3.90
C LYS A 127 24.05 1.54 -2.85
N GLN A 128 23.13 0.65 -3.20
CA GLN A 128 22.02 0.22 -2.33
C GLN A 128 21.20 1.42 -1.82
N LEU A 129 21.24 1.72 -0.52
CA LEU A 129 20.50 2.83 0.08
C LEU A 129 21.26 4.17 0.09
N GLU A 130 22.55 4.19 -0.29
CA GLU A 130 23.29 5.44 -0.41
C GLU A 130 22.67 6.32 -1.51
N GLY A 131 22.23 7.51 -1.11
CA GLY A 131 21.51 8.45 -1.98
C GLY A 131 20.02 8.58 -1.67
N GLU A 132 19.41 7.65 -0.92
CA GLU A 132 17.96 7.67 -0.63
C GLU A 132 17.48 8.99 -0.01
N HIS A 133 18.34 9.57 0.82
CA HIS A 133 18.12 10.84 1.51
C HIS A 133 19.01 11.97 0.96
N GLY A 134 19.49 11.82 -0.26
CA GLY A 134 20.44 12.72 -0.92
C GLY A 134 21.84 12.11 -1.03
N TYR A 135 22.55 12.45 -2.10
CA TYR A 135 23.91 11.99 -2.34
C TYR A 135 24.93 12.85 -1.59
N ALA A 136 25.94 12.19 -1.01
CA ALA A 136 27.09 12.90 -0.46
C ALA A 136 27.90 13.57 -1.59
N ALA A 137 28.59 14.67 -1.29
CA ALA A 137 29.37 15.42 -2.28
C ALA A 137 30.50 14.58 -2.95
N ASN A 138 30.93 13.51 -2.31
CA ASN A 138 31.95 12.58 -2.79
C ASN A 138 31.36 11.24 -3.30
N HIS A 139 30.04 11.15 -3.47
CA HIS A 139 29.41 9.94 -4.02
C HIS A 139 29.91 9.72 -5.46
N PRO A 140 30.35 8.50 -5.82
CA PRO A 140 30.94 8.27 -7.14
C PRO A 140 29.92 8.39 -8.26
N LEU A 141 30.37 8.96 -9.37
CA LEU A 141 29.62 9.04 -10.63
C LEU A 141 29.90 7.80 -11.48
N ARG A 142 28.90 7.32 -12.21
CA ARG A 142 29.14 6.48 -13.38
C ARG A 142 29.92 7.27 -14.43
N ASN A 143 30.74 6.56 -15.19
CA ASN A 143 31.69 7.11 -16.14
C ASN A 143 32.58 8.22 -15.52
N PRO A 144 33.26 7.96 -14.37
CA PRO A 144 34.01 9.00 -13.66
C PRO A 144 35.21 9.51 -14.45
N ALA A 145 35.69 8.76 -15.44
CA ALA A 145 36.76 9.18 -16.35
C ALA A 145 36.33 10.30 -17.32
N ILE A 146 35.02 10.53 -17.50
CA ILE A 146 34.48 11.61 -18.34
C ILE A 146 34.17 12.80 -17.43
N THR A 147 35.07 13.78 -17.42
CA THR A 147 35.03 14.96 -16.54
C THR A 147 34.67 16.25 -17.24
N ASP A 148 34.83 16.32 -18.56
CA ASP A 148 34.41 17.47 -19.36
C ASP A 148 32.88 17.63 -19.30
N PRO A 149 32.33 18.81 -18.93
CA PRO A 149 30.90 19.01 -18.76
C PRO A 149 30.07 18.70 -20.02
N ASP A 150 30.53 19.11 -21.19
CA ASP A 150 29.82 18.88 -22.46
C ASP A 150 29.84 17.40 -22.83
N ALA A 151 30.96 16.71 -22.58
CA ALA A 151 31.07 15.26 -22.75
C ALA A 151 30.19 14.48 -21.75
N ARG A 152 30.03 14.97 -20.50
CA ARG A 152 29.08 14.38 -19.54
C ARG A 152 27.64 14.58 -19.97
N GLN A 153 27.30 15.74 -20.52
CA GLN A 153 25.98 15.98 -21.08
C GLN A 153 25.66 14.98 -22.20
N CYS A 154 26.65 14.62 -23.01
CA CYS A 154 26.53 13.59 -24.06
C CYS A 154 26.29 12.15 -23.54
N LEU A 155 26.34 11.91 -22.22
CA LEU A 155 25.97 10.63 -21.60
C LEU A 155 24.45 10.47 -21.39
N ILE A 156 23.68 11.54 -21.59
CA ILE A 156 22.21 11.49 -21.55
C ILE A 156 21.70 11.12 -22.95
N ILE A 157 20.81 10.13 -23.03
CA ILE A 157 20.03 9.89 -24.27
C ILE A 157 18.83 10.83 -24.25
N ASP A 158 18.82 11.78 -25.16
CA ASP A 158 17.83 12.86 -25.23
C ASP A 158 17.35 13.07 -26.67
N PRO A 159 16.27 12.41 -27.10
CA PRO A 159 15.66 12.59 -28.42
C PRO A 159 14.83 13.87 -28.56
N GLY A 160 14.66 14.65 -27.49
CA GLY A 160 13.72 15.78 -27.43
C GLY A 160 12.25 15.36 -27.35
N PRO A 161 11.33 16.32 -27.16
CA PRO A 161 9.91 16.03 -27.06
C PRO A 161 9.29 15.77 -28.44
N GLN A 162 8.26 14.92 -28.46
CA GLN A 162 7.52 14.55 -29.66
C GLN A 162 6.03 14.84 -29.50
N VAL A 163 5.38 15.20 -30.61
CA VAL A 163 3.98 15.65 -30.65
C VAL A 163 3.18 14.76 -31.61
N VAL A 164 1.95 14.41 -31.21
CA VAL A 164 0.97 13.70 -32.03
C VAL A 164 -0.44 14.26 -31.79
N ASP A 165 -1.33 14.07 -32.76
CA ASP A 165 -2.75 14.39 -32.65
C ASP A 165 -3.60 13.27 -33.28
N GLY A 166 -4.93 13.38 -33.25
CA GLY A 166 -5.85 12.40 -33.83
C GLY A 166 -6.06 12.54 -35.34
N THR A 167 -5.52 13.60 -35.97
CA THR A 167 -5.93 14.01 -37.33
C THR A 167 -4.78 14.10 -38.33
N SER A 168 -3.77 14.92 -38.04
CA SER A 168 -2.70 15.29 -38.97
C SER A 168 -1.44 14.43 -38.79
N ARG A 169 -1.07 14.11 -37.54
CA ARG A 169 0.15 13.39 -37.19
C ARG A 169 -0.15 12.39 -36.07
N ARG A 170 -0.63 11.22 -36.47
CA ARG A 170 -1.03 10.16 -35.53
C ARG A 170 0.11 9.33 -34.95
N ARG A 171 1.37 9.54 -35.39
CA ARG A 171 2.54 8.79 -34.92
C ARG A 171 3.80 9.66 -34.96
N ALA A 172 4.66 9.53 -33.95
CA ALA A 172 5.98 10.15 -33.88
C ALA A 172 6.99 9.23 -33.17
N ARG A 173 8.29 9.45 -33.41
CA ARG A 173 9.38 8.58 -32.93
C ARG A 173 10.40 9.38 -32.13
N PHE A 174 10.98 8.72 -31.13
CA PHE A 174 12.05 9.26 -30.30
C PHE A 174 13.41 8.77 -30.79
N ASP A 175 13.74 9.02 -32.06
CA ASP A 175 14.92 8.46 -32.71
C ASP A 175 16.07 9.44 -32.90
N ARG A 176 17.25 8.91 -33.24
CA ARG A 176 18.48 9.67 -33.51
C ARG A 176 18.33 10.71 -34.61
N THR A 177 17.39 10.54 -35.55
CA THR A 177 17.19 11.52 -36.64
C THR A 177 16.49 12.77 -36.13
N GLY A 178 15.75 12.65 -35.03
CA GLY A 178 15.01 13.74 -34.42
C GLY A 178 13.81 14.20 -35.26
N ASN A 179 13.18 15.28 -34.84
CA ASN A 179 12.05 15.91 -35.53
C ASN A 179 12.48 17.10 -36.41
N GLY A 180 13.79 17.35 -36.56
CA GLY A 180 14.35 18.51 -37.27
C GLY A 180 14.27 19.84 -36.51
N LEU A 181 13.69 19.84 -35.31
CA LEU A 181 13.45 21.01 -34.46
C LEU A 181 14.33 20.98 -33.20
N TYR A 182 14.55 19.79 -32.65
CA TYR A 182 15.46 19.53 -31.55
C TYR A 182 16.72 18.80 -32.04
N ALA A 183 17.88 19.07 -31.45
CA ALA A 183 19.12 18.36 -31.74
C ALA A 183 19.26 17.15 -30.79
N PRO A 184 18.95 15.91 -31.25
CA PRO A 184 18.94 14.76 -30.36
C PRO A 184 20.36 14.35 -29.93
N THR A 185 20.50 13.91 -28.69
CA THR A 185 21.73 13.33 -28.15
C THR A 185 21.56 11.83 -27.99
N PHE A 186 22.45 11.06 -28.62
CA PHE A 186 22.45 9.59 -28.56
C PHE A 186 23.89 9.08 -28.40
N PRO A 187 24.09 7.88 -27.81
CA PRO A 187 25.40 7.27 -27.73
C PRO A 187 25.99 7.01 -29.13
N PRO A 188 27.31 6.77 -29.27
CA PRO A 188 27.91 6.47 -30.56
C PRO A 188 27.24 5.29 -31.27
N GLU A 189 27.01 5.36 -32.59
CA GLU A 189 26.29 4.31 -33.36
C GLU A 189 26.90 2.90 -33.21
N LYS A 190 28.21 2.81 -33.00
CA LYS A 190 28.95 1.55 -32.93
C LYS A 190 29.02 1.00 -31.49
N LEU A 191 27.88 0.89 -30.82
CA LEU A 191 27.78 0.15 -29.57
C LEU A 191 27.84 -1.37 -29.82
N GLN A 192 28.25 -2.12 -28.79
CA GLN A 192 28.19 -3.59 -28.78
C GLN A 192 27.55 -4.08 -27.46
N PRO A 193 26.71 -5.13 -27.48
CA PRO A 193 26.30 -5.91 -28.66
C PRO A 193 25.17 -5.26 -29.48
N ARG A 194 24.42 -4.30 -28.92
CA ARG A 194 23.29 -3.65 -29.62
C ARG A 194 23.51 -2.14 -29.73
N HIS A 195 23.07 -1.57 -30.85
CA HIS A 195 23.00 -0.13 -31.06
C HIS A 195 21.69 0.42 -30.49
N ILE A 196 21.72 1.69 -30.05
CA ILE A 196 20.55 2.40 -29.53
C ILE A 196 20.34 3.62 -30.41
N ASP A 197 19.26 3.61 -31.18
CA ASP A 197 18.88 4.69 -32.10
C ASP A 197 17.48 5.23 -31.82
N THR A 198 16.81 4.73 -30.79
CA THR A 198 15.49 5.19 -30.36
C THR A 198 15.25 4.92 -28.88
N LEU A 199 14.46 5.79 -28.22
CA LEU A 199 13.84 5.51 -26.92
C LEU A 199 12.38 5.05 -27.04
N GLY A 200 11.88 4.87 -28.27
CA GLY A 200 10.56 4.36 -28.57
C GLY A 200 9.77 5.23 -29.54
N GLU A 201 8.45 5.18 -29.42
CA GLU A 201 7.53 5.92 -30.28
C GLU A 201 6.20 6.20 -29.56
N LEU A 202 5.40 7.12 -30.09
CA LEU A 202 4.06 7.38 -29.60
C LEU A 202 3.06 7.47 -30.76
N LEU A 203 1.81 7.15 -30.47
CA LEU A 203 0.70 7.21 -31.43
C LEU A 203 -0.63 7.54 -30.74
N THR A 204 -1.62 7.93 -31.54
CA THR A 204 -3.01 8.13 -31.10
C THR A 204 -3.93 7.05 -31.67
N ASP A 205 -4.84 6.55 -30.84
CA ASP A 205 -5.93 5.69 -31.30
C ASP A 205 -7.09 6.50 -31.89
N ASP A 206 -8.12 5.82 -32.43
CA ASP A 206 -9.25 6.49 -33.09
C ASP A 206 -10.15 7.25 -32.11
N SER A 207 -9.97 7.06 -30.80
CA SER A 207 -10.68 7.79 -29.75
C SER A 207 -9.90 9.01 -29.24
N GLY A 208 -8.72 9.30 -29.81
CA GLY A 208 -7.85 10.39 -29.38
C GLY A 208 -7.03 10.09 -28.12
N ARG A 209 -6.97 8.82 -27.68
CA ARG A 209 -6.13 8.39 -26.56
C ARG A 209 -4.70 8.21 -27.04
N LEU A 210 -3.75 8.53 -26.16
CA LEU A 210 -2.32 8.39 -26.44
C LEU A 210 -1.84 6.99 -26.07
N LEU A 211 -0.98 6.42 -26.90
CA LEU A 211 -0.19 5.23 -26.61
C LEU A 211 1.30 5.61 -26.69
N VAL A 212 2.06 5.30 -25.65
CA VAL A 212 3.53 5.47 -25.62
C VAL A 212 4.19 4.10 -25.56
N LEU A 213 5.03 3.81 -26.54
CA LEU A 213 5.85 2.60 -26.60
C LEU A 213 7.28 2.93 -26.21
N GLY A 214 7.88 2.05 -25.40
CA GLY A 214 9.30 2.11 -25.07
C GLY A 214 10.23 1.72 -26.21
N GLY A 215 11.52 1.66 -25.88
CA GLY A 215 12.57 1.13 -26.74
C GLY A 215 12.43 -0.38 -27.04
N HIS A 216 13.46 -0.92 -27.69
CA HIS A 216 13.50 -2.31 -28.15
C HIS A 216 14.25 -3.26 -27.21
N GLY A 217 14.64 -2.81 -26.01
CA GLY A 217 15.44 -3.60 -25.07
C GLY A 217 16.91 -3.73 -25.48
N HIS A 218 17.41 -2.74 -26.21
CA HIS A 218 18.79 -2.68 -26.65
C HIS A 218 19.68 -2.06 -25.56
N SER A 219 20.79 -2.75 -25.28
CA SER A 219 21.86 -2.25 -24.43
C SER A 219 23.22 -2.50 -25.07
N GLY A 220 24.14 -1.57 -24.87
CA GLY A 220 25.49 -1.71 -25.43
C GLY A 220 26.49 -0.71 -24.87
N THR A 221 27.77 -1.01 -25.06
CA THR A 221 28.90 -0.18 -24.63
C THR A 221 29.67 0.39 -25.81
N PHE A 222 30.22 1.60 -25.63
CA PHE A 222 31.19 2.18 -26.59
C PHE A 222 32.62 1.68 -26.35
N ASN A 223 32.87 0.99 -25.23
CA ASN A 223 34.20 0.50 -24.89
C ASN A 223 34.66 -0.57 -25.87
N LYS A 224 35.96 -0.55 -26.19
CA LYS A 224 36.60 -1.45 -27.16
C LYS A 224 37.85 -2.07 -26.57
N GLY A 225 38.28 -3.18 -27.15
CA GLY A 225 39.54 -3.83 -26.81
C GLY A 225 39.35 -5.24 -26.29
N PHE A 226 40.46 -5.83 -25.83
CA PHE A 226 40.46 -7.18 -25.27
C PHE A 226 39.54 -7.22 -24.04
N SER A 227 38.66 -8.24 -23.96
CA SER A 227 37.61 -8.42 -22.94
C SER A 227 36.37 -7.50 -23.03
N GLN A 228 36.17 -6.71 -24.10
CA GLN A 228 34.93 -5.94 -24.31
C GLN A 228 34.05 -6.57 -25.42
N PRO A 229 32.72 -6.51 -25.33
CA PRO A 229 31.92 -5.94 -24.22
C PRO A 229 31.99 -6.83 -22.97
N ARG A 230 31.92 -6.23 -21.78
CA ARG A 230 31.78 -6.95 -20.49
C ARG A 230 30.90 -6.20 -19.51
N ILE A 231 30.36 -6.95 -18.56
CA ILE A 231 29.69 -6.46 -17.36
C ILE A 231 30.66 -6.67 -16.19
N ASP A 232 30.83 -5.62 -15.37
CA ASP A 232 31.70 -5.61 -14.20
C ASP A 232 30.88 -5.79 -12.91
N THR A 233 29.67 -5.22 -12.84
CA THR A 233 28.74 -5.39 -11.71
C THR A 233 27.29 -5.42 -12.19
N TYR A 234 26.36 -5.87 -11.35
CA TYR A 234 24.93 -5.91 -11.68
C TYR A 234 24.32 -4.53 -12.02
N ALA A 235 24.82 -3.45 -11.38
CA ALA A 235 24.20 -2.12 -11.48
C ALA A 235 25.06 -1.03 -12.13
N ASN A 236 26.39 -1.10 -12.02
CA ASN A 236 27.30 -0.02 -12.42
C ASN A 236 28.33 -0.53 -13.42
N ASN A 237 28.17 -0.15 -14.68
CA ASN A 237 29.06 -0.56 -15.77
C ASN A 237 29.43 0.65 -16.64
N ASP A 238 30.66 1.13 -16.50
CA ASP A 238 31.12 2.29 -17.26
C ASP A 238 31.13 2.04 -18.76
N GLY A 239 30.75 3.07 -19.52
CA GLY A 239 30.64 3.10 -20.96
C GLY A 239 29.40 2.43 -21.54
N TRP A 240 28.49 1.92 -20.70
CA TRP A 240 27.24 1.29 -21.12
C TRP A 240 26.08 2.28 -21.25
N PHE A 241 25.12 1.89 -22.08
CA PHE A 241 23.83 2.53 -22.33
C PHE A 241 22.75 1.46 -22.44
N ASP A 242 21.51 1.81 -22.12
CA ASP A 242 20.31 1.04 -22.44
C ASP A 242 19.21 1.97 -22.96
N ASP A 243 18.13 1.40 -23.49
CA ASP A 243 17.01 2.12 -24.09
C ASP A 243 15.75 2.18 -23.19
N THR A 244 15.93 1.98 -21.87
CA THR A 244 14.90 2.40 -20.90
C THR A 244 14.78 3.92 -20.89
N SER A 245 13.65 4.45 -20.44
CA SER A 245 13.45 5.91 -20.37
C SER A 245 12.26 6.27 -19.50
N ASP A 246 12.17 7.53 -19.12
CA ASP A 246 10.98 8.08 -18.49
C ASP A 246 10.82 9.58 -18.81
N GLY A 247 9.62 10.12 -18.59
CA GLY A 247 9.41 11.55 -18.67
C GLY A 247 7.94 11.99 -18.72
N PRO A 248 7.69 13.31 -18.82
CA PRO A 248 6.36 13.87 -18.72
C PRO A 248 5.50 13.65 -19.97
N VAL A 249 4.19 13.55 -19.74
CA VAL A 249 3.13 13.41 -20.75
C VAL A 249 2.16 14.58 -20.60
N MET A 250 2.03 15.39 -21.64
CA MET A 250 1.20 16.59 -21.69
C MET A 250 0.07 16.44 -22.73
N ALA A 251 -1.03 17.16 -22.51
CA ALA A 251 -2.16 17.18 -23.43
C ALA A 251 -2.71 18.60 -23.61
N ARG A 252 -3.07 18.92 -24.85
CA ARG A 252 -3.78 20.13 -25.27
C ARG A 252 -5.10 19.72 -25.90
N LEU A 253 -6.19 20.23 -25.34
CA LEU A 253 -7.55 19.96 -25.80
C LEU A 253 -7.92 20.97 -26.88
N VAL A 254 -8.12 20.50 -28.11
CA VAL A 254 -8.48 21.33 -29.26
C VAL A 254 -10.00 21.33 -29.41
N MET A 255 -10.62 22.50 -29.42
CA MET A 255 -12.06 22.68 -29.55
C MET A 255 -12.44 23.53 -30.74
N PHE A 256 -13.60 23.27 -31.32
CA PHE A 256 -14.27 24.22 -32.21
C PHE A 256 -15.18 25.14 -31.39
N SER A 257 -14.89 26.45 -31.42
CA SER A 257 -15.73 27.46 -30.77
C SER A 257 -16.70 28.04 -31.79
N THR A 258 -18.00 27.78 -31.60
CA THR A 258 -19.06 28.30 -32.48
C THR A 258 -19.18 29.82 -32.40
N GLU A 259 -18.89 30.42 -31.25
CA GLU A 259 -18.93 31.87 -31.06
C GLU A 259 -17.85 32.61 -31.87
N VAL A 260 -16.66 32.01 -31.97
CA VAL A 260 -15.52 32.61 -32.70
C VAL A 260 -15.39 32.06 -34.13
N GLY A 261 -16.14 31.00 -34.47
CA GLY A 261 -16.13 30.37 -35.79
C GLY A 261 -14.81 29.71 -36.17
N ARG A 262 -13.96 29.35 -35.18
CA ARG A 262 -12.63 28.76 -35.39
C ARG A 262 -12.23 27.82 -34.27
N THR A 263 -11.15 27.07 -34.49
CA THR A 263 -10.52 26.24 -33.47
C THR A 263 -9.86 27.11 -32.38
N ARG A 264 -9.91 26.62 -31.15
CA ARG A 264 -9.26 27.15 -29.95
C ARG A 264 -8.70 25.99 -29.15
N PHE A 265 -7.92 26.27 -28.13
CA PHE A 265 -7.41 25.24 -27.24
C PHE A 265 -7.43 25.63 -25.77
N ILE A 266 -7.37 24.62 -24.92
CA ILE A 266 -7.01 24.71 -23.50
C ILE A 266 -5.98 23.62 -23.20
N ASP A 267 -5.00 23.95 -22.38
CA ASP A 267 -4.01 22.97 -21.95
C ASP A 267 -4.53 22.23 -20.73
N VAL A 268 -4.27 20.93 -20.65
CA VAL A 268 -4.51 20.18 -19.42
C VAL A 268 -3.53 20.70 -18.37
N GLU A 269 -4.06 21.10 -17.20
CA GLU A 269 -3.38 21.90 -16.19
C GLU A 269 -2.01 21.34 -15.77
N TYR A 270 -1.88 20.02 -15.72
CA TYR A 270 -0.70 19.37 -15.17
C TYR A 270 -0.39 18.02 -15.85
N PRO A 271 0.89 17.69 -16.12
CA PRO A 271 1.27 16.48 -16.87
C PRO A 271 1.01 15.17 -16.09
N ALA A 272 0.98 14.07 -16.82
CA ALA A 272 1.26 12.73 -16.30
C ALA A 272 2.74 12.37 -16.53
N TRP A 273 3.13 11.15 -16.18
CA TRP A 273 4.47 10.63 -16.43
C TRP A 273 4.39 9.26 -17.10
N VAL A 274 5.39 8.91 -17.90
CA VAL A 274 5.53 7.57 -18.47
C VAL A 274 6.88 6.99 -18.06
N VAL A 275 6.90 5.68 -17.79
CA VAL A 275 8.11 4.90 -17.54
C VAL A 275 8.16 3.76 -18.57
N SER A 276 9.29 3.64 -19.26
CA SER A 276 9.61 2.53 -20.15
C SER A 276 10.60 1.59 -19.46
N ALA A 277 10.08 0.47 -18.95
CA ALA A 277 10.85 -0.52 -18.19
C ALA A 277 10.85 -1.89 -18.89
N TYR A 278 11.55 -2.86 -18.33
CA TYR A 278 11.68 -4.19 -18.92
C TYR A 278 10.35 -4.99 -18.93
N PRO A 279 10.28 -6.12 -19.68
CA PRO A 279 9.06 -6.91 -19.80
C PRO A 279 8.55 -7.49 -18.48
N ALA A 280 7.22 -7.57 -18.32
CA ALA A 280 6.58 -8.31 -17.22
C ALA A 280 6.43 -9.77 -17.64
N TYR A 281 7.34 -10.63 -17.18
CA TYR A 281 7.31 -12.05 -17.51
C TYR A 281 6.26 -12.85 -16.73
N VAL A 282 5.71 -12.30 -15.63
CA VAL A 282 4.66 -12.94 -14.81
C VAL A 282 3.49 -11.97 -14.62
N PRO A 283 2.71 -11.66 -15.68
CA PRO A 283 1.68 -10.62 -15.62
C PRO A 283 0.50 -10.93 -14.67
N GLU A 284 0.31 -12.19 -14.28
CA GLU A 284 -0.88 -12.64 -13.54
C GLU A 284 -0.62 -12.94 -12.04
N ILE A 285 0.60 -12.71 -11.55
CA ILE A 285 0.96 -12.84 -10.12
C ILE A 285 1.56 -11.52 -9.64
N LEU A 286 1.01 -10.93 -8.57
CA LEU A 286 1.49 -9.68 -8.00
C LEU A 286 2.61 -9.89 -6.99
N ASP A 287 3.47 -8.87 -6.82
CA ASP A 287 4.43 -8.84 -5.74
C ASP A 287 3.81 -8.72 -4.35
N MET A 288 4.53 -9.20 -3.32
CA MET A 288 4.13 -9.04 -1.91
C MET A 288 3.78 -7.58 -1.59
N VAL A 289 4.61 -6.67 -2.08
CA VAL A 289 4.42 -5.23 -2.03
C VAL A 289 4.41 -4.73 -3.47
N THR A 290 3.29 -4.17 -3.91
CA THR A 290 3.16 -3.55 -5.23
C THR A 290 3.52 -2.08 -5.17
N LEU A 291 3.80 -1.45 -6.32
CA LEU A 291 4.10 -0.02 -6.34
C LEU A 291 2.91 0.82 -5.83
N ASP A 292 1.68 0.40 -6.11
CA ASP A 292 0.49 1.02 -5.52
C ASP A 292 0.48 0.93 -3.97
N ASP A 293 0.88 -0.20 -3.38
CA ASP A 293 0.95 -0.34 -1.91
C ASP A 293 1.91 0.71 -1.30
N VAL A 294 3.04 0.99 -1.95
CA VAL A 294 4.02 2.00 -1.52
C VAL A 294 3.47 3.42 -1.66
N LEU A 295 2.88 3.74 -2.82
CA LEU A 295 2.32 5.06 -3.06
C LEU A 295 1.11 5.34 -2.17
N TYR A 296 0.27 4.33 -1.93
CA TYR A 296 -0.89 4.46 -1.06
C TYR A 296 -0.45 4.69 0.38
N ASP A 297 0.52 3.92 0.88
CA ASP A 297 1.12 4.14 2.20
C ASP A 297 1.70 5.55 2.33
N THR A 298 2.48 5.99 1.33
CA THR A 298 3.03 7.35 1.27
C THR A 298 1.92 8.40 1.23
N ALA A 299 0.84 8.18 0.46
CA ALA A 299 -0.30 9.10 0.40
C ALA A 299 -0.98 9.25 1.76
N VAL A 300 -1.21 8.13 2.45
CA VAL A 300 -1.85 8.10 3.76
C VAL A 300 -0.97 8.77 4.82
N THR A 301 0.32 8.44 4.88
CA THR A 301 1.23 8.88 5.95
C THR A 301 1.86 10.25 5.68
N GLN A 302 2.02 10.65 4.41
CA GLN A 302 2.72 11.89 4.04
C GLN A 302 1.80 12.99 3.49
N PHE A 303 0.59 12.67 3.04
CA PHE A 303 -0.31 13.62 2.36
C PHE A 303 -1.72 13.69 2.95
N ALA A 304 -1.93 13.20 4.18
CA ALA A 304 -3.23 13.21 4.86
C ALA A 304 -4.38 12.62 4.02
N TYR A 305 -4.07 11.64 3.14
CA TYR A 305 -5.00 11.17 2.11
C TYR A 305 -6.24 10.48 2.68
N ARG A 306 -6.09 9.80 3.83
CA ARG A 306 -7.17 9.12 4.56
C ARG A 306 -7.04 9.38 6.06
N THR A 307 -7.39 10.60 6.49
CA THR A 307 -7.34 10.98 7.92
C THR A 307 -8.28 10.16 8.82
N ASP A 308 -9.23 9.44 8.23
CA ASP A 308 -10.09 8.48 8.90
C ASP A 308 -9.35 7.18 9.26
N ILE A 309 -8.26 6.87 8.56
CA ILE A 309 -7.39 5.72 8.80
C ILE A 309 -6.11 6.12 9.54
N TYR A 310 -5.47 7.22 9.15
CA TYR A 310 -4.24 7.72 9.76
C TYR A 310 -4.30 9.23 9.92
N GLY A 311 -4.33 9.72 11.16
CA GLY A 311 -4.64 11.12 11.44
C GLY A 311 -4.45 11.48 12.91
N ALA A 312 -4.83 12.71 13.27
CA ALA A 312 -4.69 13.18 14.65
C ALA A 312 -5.56 12.35 15.61
N THR A 313 -4.96 11.88 16.71
CA THR A 313 -5.65 11.08 17.71
C THR A 313 -6.93 11.77 18.20
N GLY A 314 -8.04 11.03 18.26
CA GLY A 314 -9.35 11.55 18.70
C GLY A 314 -10.18 12.21 17.59
N THR A 315 -9.71 12.25 16.35
CA THR A 315 -10.46 12.85 15.21
C THR A 315 -11.10 11.83 14.28
N PHE A 316 -10.88 10.52 14.45
CA PHE A 316 -11.32 9.51 13.47
C PHE A 316 -12.84 9.43 13.25
N GLN A 317 -13.67 9.76 14.25
CA GLN A 317 -15.13 9.82 14.07
C GLN A 317 -15.58 11.03 13.23
N ARG A 318 -14.75 12.08 13.16
CA ARG A 318 -14.96 13.27 12.34
C ARG A 318 -13.63 13.67 11.68
N PRO A 319 -13.18 12.88 10.69
CA PRO A 319 -11.84 13.02 10.11
C PRO A 319 -11.58 14.43 9.58
N GLN A 320 -10.36 14.91 9.78
CA GLN A 320 -9.95 16.24 9.32
C GLN A 320 -9.82 16.26 7.79
N LYS A 321 -10.47 17.20 7.11
CA LYS A 321 -10.24 17.40 5.68
C LYS A 321 -9.05 18.34 5.49
N ILE A 322 -7.92 17.79 5.04
CA ILE A 322 -6.69 18.52 4.76
C ILE A 322 -6.46 18.53 3.25
N ASP A 323 -6.16 19.70 2.68
CA ASP A 323 -5.81 19.79 1.26
C ASP A 323 -4.39 19.25 1.05
N ALA A 324 -4.28 18.13 0.33
CA ALA A 324 -3.00 17.49 0.03
C ALA A 324 -2.07 18.32 -0.86
N SER A 325 -2.57 19.40 -1.49
CA SER A 325 -1.78 20.34 -2.28
C SER A 325 -1.29 21.55 -1.48
N ASP A 326 -1.82 21.78 -0.27
CA ASP A 326 -1.37 22.85 0.61
C ASP A 326 -0.25 22.32 1.53
N ALA A 327 1.00 22.65 1.17
CA ALA A 327 2.18 22.26 1.94
C ALA A 327 2.14 22.78 3.39
N GLY A 328 1.59 23.97 3.64
CA GLY A 328 1.47 24.53 4.98
C GLY A 328 0.48 23.74 5.84
N ALA A 329 -0.68 23.39 5.26
CA ALA A 329 -1.67 22.54 5.93
C ALA A 329 -1.12 21.14 6.23
N ILE A 330 -0.38 20.54 5.30
CA ILE A 330 0.28 19.24 5.50
C ILE A 330 1.35 19.31 6.59
N ILE A 331 2.19 20.35 6.62
CA ILE A 331 3.18 20.55 7.68
C ILE A 331 2.51 20.65 9.05
N HIS A 332 1.41 21.42 9.15
CA HIS A 332 0.65 21.54 10.40
C HIS A 332 0.05 20.21 10.84
N TRP A 333 -0.52 19.44 9.91
CA TRP A 333 -1.06 18.11 10.18
C TRP A 333 0.03 17.13 10.65
N LYS A 334 1.20 17.11 9.99
CA LYS A 334 2.35 16.27 10.39
C LYS A 334 2.91 16.59 11.77
N ALA A 335 2.69 17.81 12.27
CA ALA A 335 3.09 18.21 13.61
C ALA A 335 2.11 17.75 14.72
N ALA A 336 0.94 17.21 14.35
CA ALA A 336 -0.02 16.66 15.31
C ALA A 336 0.42 15.28 15.84
N ASN A 337 -0.26 14.79 16.88
CA ASN A 337 -0.09 13.42 17.34
C ASN A 337 -0.82 12.46 16.39
N LEU A 338 -0.12 12.03 15.33
CA LEU A 338 -0.67 11.15 14.31
C LEU A 338 -0.62 9.69 14.75
N ALA A 339 -1.71 8.96 14.50
CA ALA A 339 -1.80 7.54 14.76
C ALA A 339 -2.69 6.85 13.73
N TRP A 340 -2.50 5.54 13.61
CA TRP A 340 -3.43 4.65 12.92
C TRP A 340 -4.72 4.52 13.73
N ASN A 341 -5.87 4.60 13.07
CA ASN A 341 -7.19 4.50 13.68
C ASN A 341 -7.36 3.11 14.33
N PRO A 342 -7.49 3.01 15.66
CA PRO A 342 -7.62 1.72 16.31
C PRO A 342 -8.95 1.03 16.01
N ASP A 343 -9.99 1.77 15.61
CA ASP A 343 -11.37 1.28 15.44
C ASP A 343 -11.74 0.95 13.99
N TYR A 344 -10.85 1.20 13.03
CA TYR A 344 -11.09 0.89 11.61
C TYR A 344 -11.22 -0.63 11.41
N LYS A 345 -12.18 -1.02 10.58
CA LYS A 345 -12.42 -2.41 10.19
C LYS A 345 -12.18 -2.60 8.70
N PRO A 346 -11.04 -3.15 8.27
CA PRO A 346 -10.86 -3.60 6.90
C PRO A 346 -11.91 -4.61 6.47
N TRP A 347 -12.12 -4.69 5.17
CA TRP A 347 -12.94 -5.70 4.52
C TRP A 347 -12.09 -6.94 4.24
N PHE A 348 -12.60 -8.13 4.54
CA PHE A 348 -11.80 -9.34 4.46
C PHE A 348 -11.37 -9.65 3.01
N TYR A 349 -12.30 -9.76 2.07
CA TYR A 349 -11.94 -10.15 0.70
C TYR A 349 -11.24 -9.03 -0.05
N ARG A 350 -11.72 -7.79 0.09
CA ARG A 350 -11.15 -6.63 -0.58
C ARG A 350 -9.76 -6.24 -0.05
N ASP A 351 -9.59 -6.13 1.28
CA ASP A 351 -8.40 -5.51 1.88
C ASP A 351 -7.41 -6.53 2.45
N ILE A 352 -7.88 -7.65 2.99
CA ILE A 352 -7.01 -8.62 3.69
C ILE A 352 -6.59 -9.77 2.79
N TRP A 353 -7.56 -10.39 2.12
CA TRP A 353 -7.33 -11.57 1.30
C TRP A 353 -6.49 -11.22 0.06
N SER A 354 -6.68 -10.03 -0.50
CA SER A 354 -5.81 -9.51 -1.55
C SER A 354 -4.34 -9.45 -1.13
N ILE A 355 -4.01 -9.17 0.14
CA ILE A 355 -2.62 -9.21 0.63
C ILE A 355 -2.17 -10.65 0.86
N LEU A 356 -2.94 -11.43 1.64
CA LEU A 356 -2.54 -12.78 2.04
C LEU A 356 -2.44 -13.74 0.85
N PHE A 357 -3.33 -13.63 -0.13
CA PHE A 357 -3.37 -14.53 -1.29
C PHE A 357 -2.04 -14.58 -2.06
N ARG A 358 -1.31 -13.45 -2.15
CA ARG A 358 -0.08 -13.32 -2.94
C ARG A 358 0.99 -14.32 -2.52
N ALA A 359 1.13 -14.58 -1.22
CA ALA A 359 2.24 -15.38 -0.67
C ALA A 359 2.21 -16.84 -1.14
N ASP A 360 1.02 -17.43 -1.29
CA ASP A 360 0.89 -18.81 -1.78
C ASP A 360 1.22 -18.90 -3.28
N GLU A 361 0.86 -17.89 -4.08
CA GLU A 361 1.10 -17.87 -5.53
C GLU A 361 2.59 -17.96 -5.89
N TYR A 362 3.49 -17.47 -5.03
CA TYR A 362 4.93 -17.57 -5.27
C TYR A 362 5.43 -19.03 -5.28
N THR A 363 4.67 -20.00 -4.76
CA THR A 363 5.02 -21.44 -4.84
C THR A 363 5.18 -21.93 -6.29
N TYR A 364 4.55 -21.23 -7.25
CA TYR A 364 4.64 -21.53 -8.68
C TYR A 364 5.84 -20.88 -9.39
N LEU A 365 6.60 -20.04 -8.67
CA LEU A 365 7.71 -19.25 -9.21
C LEU A 365 9.07 -19.64 -8.62
N THR A 366 9.08 -20.41 -7.52
CA THR A 366 10.29 -20.80 -6.80
C THR A 366 10.09 -22.04 -5.94
N ASN A 367 11.13 -22.85 -5.77
CA ASN A 367 11.16 -23.93 -4.77
C ASN A 367 11.74 -23.50 -3.41
N VAL A 368 12.37 -22.33 -3.31
CA VAL A 368 13.09 -21.90 -2.10
C VAL A 368 12.12 -21.60 -0.96
N LEU A 369 10.85 -21.25 -1.25
CA LEU A 369 9.82 -21.06 -0.23
C LEU A 369 9.51 -22.31 0.59
N GLN A 370 9.87 -23.50 0.12
CA GLN A 370 9.79 -24.73 0.92
C GLN A 370 10.64 -24.66 2.20
N GLN A 371 11.69 -23.83 2.21
CA GLN A 371 12.57 -23.61 3.37
C GLN A 371 11.89 -22.82 4.50
N SER A 372 10.74 -22.19 4.24
CA SER A 372 9.94 -21.50 5.26
C SER A 372 9.06 -22.42 6.11
N ASN A 373 9.04 -23.73 5.83
CA ASN A 373 8.15 -24.72 6.43
C ASN A 373 6.63 -24.49 6.17
N TYR A 374 6.28 -23.82 5.07
CA TYR A 374 4.92 -23.68 4.54
C TYR A 374 3.84 -23.01 5.42
N PRO A 375 4.13 -22.03 6.32
CA PRO A 375 3.09 -21.41 7.13
C PRO A 375 2.03 -20.67 6.28
N HIS A 376 2.43 -20.23 5.07
CA HIS A 376 1.61 -19.51 4.09
C HIS A 376 0.98 -20.40 3.02
N ASN A 377 1.12 -21.72 3.12
CA ASN A 377 0.48 -22.64 2.20
C ASN A 377 -1.04 -22.74 2.50
N GLN A 378 -1.86 -22.84 1.47
CA GLN A 378 -3.32 -23.02 1.57
C GLN A 378 -3.76 -24.48 1.86
N THR A 379 -2.82 -25.43 1.92
CA THR A 379 -3.09 -26.85 2.23
C THR A 379 -3.33 -27.11 3.72
N LYS A 380 -3.60 -28.38 4.07
CA LYS A 380 -3.70 -28.83 5.48
C LYS A 380 -2.40 -28.67 6.27
N ARG A 381 -1.25 -28.53 5.59
CA ARG A 381 0.06 -28.31 6.22
C ARG A 381 0.32 -26.85 6.53
N GLY A 382 -0.29 -25.93 5.78
CA GLY A 382 -0.17 -24.50 6.04
C GLY A 382 -1.33 -23.95 6.88
N ASN A 383 -1.31 -22.63 7.11
CA ASN A 383 -2.30 -21.94 7.94
C ASN A 383 -3.16 -20.95 7.14
N PHE A 384 -3.02 -20.88 5.82
CA PHE A 384 -3.81 -20.01 4.95
C PHE A 384 -5.14 -20.66 4.55
N ASP A 385 -5.93 -21.00 5.57
CA ASP A 385 -7.26 -21.58 5.40
C ASP A 385 -8.33 -20.48 5.35
N LEU A 386 -8.78 -20.15 4.14
CA LEU A 386 -9.79 -19.13 3.88
C LEU A 386 -11.03 -19.25 4.78
N LEU A 387 -11.52 -20.47 5.01
CA LEU A 387 -12.73 -20.72 5.78
C LEU A 387 -12.57 -20.45 7.28
N LYS A 388 -11.32 -20.37 7.77
CA LYS A 388 -11.00 -19.98 9.14
C LYS A 388 -10.64 -18.50 9.23
N LEU A 389 -9.80 -18.03 8.31
CA LEU A 389 -9.24 -16.69 8.32
C LEU A 389 -10.29 -15.60 8.04
N SER A 390 -11.35 -15.95 7.31
CA SER A 390 -12.45 -15.04 6.96
C SER A 390 -13.51 -14.87 8.04
N ILE A 391 -13.48 -15.64 9.13
CA ILE A 391 -14.54 -15.63 10.14
C ILE A 391 -14.23 -14.58 11.23
N PRO A 392 -14.99 -13.48 11.34
CA PRO A 392 -14.82 -12.50 12.39
C PRO A 392 -15.33 -13.03 13.74
N PRO A 393 -14.99 -12.37 14.87
CA PRO A 393 -15.59 -12.65 16.17
C PRO A 393 -17.12 -12.55 16.12
N SER A 394 -17.81 -13.50 16.73
CA SER A 394 -19.27 -13.56 16.76
C SER A 394 -19.81 -13.41 18.17
N LEU A 395 -20.80 -12.53 18.36
CA LEU A 395 -21.50 -12.37 19.63
C LEU A 395 -22.59 -13.44 19.77
N ASN A 396 -22.63 -14.12 20.92
CA ASN A 396 -23.80 -14.91 21.28
C ASN A 396 -24.93 -13.97 21.73
N GLU A 397 -25.75 -13.55 20.76
CA GLU A 397 -26.80 -12.54 20.96
C GLU A 397 -27.82 -12.93 22.04
N VAL A 398 -28.20 -14.21 22.14
CA VAL A 398 -29.17 -14.68 23.12
C VAL A 398 -28.61 -14.55 24.54
N ALA A 399 -27.37 -15.03 24.75
CA ALA A 399 -26.71 -14.96 26.05
C ALA A 399 -26.41 -13.50 26.44
N TYR A 400 -25.95 -12.69 25.49
CA TYR A 400 -25.70 -11.27 25.70
C TYR A 400 -26.97 -10.48 26.02
N THR A 401 -28.06 -10.69 25.29
CA THR A 401 -29.35 -10.04 25.54
C THR A 401 -29.86 -10.37 26.94
N GLY A 402 -29.85 -11.65 27.33
CA GLY A 402 -30.25 -12.04 28.69
C GLY A 402 -29.35 -11.43 29.78
N ALA A 403 -28.03 -11.37 29.55
CA ALA A 403 -27.10 -10.79 30.52
C ALA A 403 -27.17 -9.26 30.60
N SER A 404 -27.36 -8.57 29.48
CA SER A 404 -27.49 -7.12 29.42
C SER A 404 -28.78 -6.64 30.08
N GLN A 405 -29.89 -7.36 29.90
CA GLN A 405 -31.12 -7.12 30.65
C GLN A 405 -30.92 -7.29 32.16
N ARG A 406 -30.25 -8.37 32.60
CA ARG A 406 -29.91 -8.58 34.03
C ARG A 406 -29.02 -7.47 34.59
N ALA A 407 -27.98 -7.06 33.85
CA ALA A 407 -27.09 -5.98 34.26
C ALA A 407 -27.82 -4.63 34.35
N THR A 408 -28.75 -4.36 33.44
CA THR A 408 -29.57 -3.14 33.46
C THR A 408 -30.51 -3.13 34.66
N ARG A 409 -31.17 -4.26 34.98
CA ARG A 409 -31.97 -4.42 36.21
C ARG A 409 -31.11 -4.27 37.46
N ALA A 410 -29.90 -4.84 37.47
CA ALA A 410 -28.95 -4.72 38.57
C ALA A 410 -28.42 -3.28 38.75
N ASN A 411 -28.27 -2.53 37.65
CA ASN A 411 -27.94 -1.12 37.70
C ASN A 411 -29.08 -0.30 38.31
N GLN A 412 -30.32 -0.54 37.86
CA GLN A 412 -31.48 0.19 38.40
C GLN A 412 -31.73 -0.13 39.88
N ASN A 413 -31.61 -1.39 40.30
CA ASN A 413 -31.86 -1.76 41.70
C ASN A 413 -30.65 -1.56 42.62
N GLY A 414 -29.55 -0.98 42.12
CA GLY A 414 -28.34 -0.66 42.88
C GLY A 414 -27.39 -1.83 43.17
N SER A 415 -27.71 -3.05 42.74
CA SER A 415 -26.83 -4.22 42.94
C SER A 415 -25.53 -4.12 42.16
N LEU A 416 -25.55 -3.59 40.94
CA LEU A 416 -24.33 -3.41 40.13
C LEU A 416 -23.33 -2.44 40.78
N PHE A 417 -23.84 -1.38 41.41
CA PHE A 417 -23.02 -0.43 42.17
C PHE A 417 -22.34 -1.09 43.36
N LEU A 418 -23.08 -1.93 44.10
CA LEU A 418 -22.54 -2.67 45.23
C LEU A 418 -21.50 -3.70 44.80
N GLU A 419 -21.74 -4.43 43.71
CA GLU A 419 -20.75 -5.35 43.12
C GLU A 419 -19.44 -4.63 42.77
N ALA A 420 -19.53 -3.43 42.17
CA ALA A 420 -18.37 -2.63 41.81
C ALA A 420 -17.63 -2.06 43.03
N LEU A 421 -18.35 -1.80 44.13
CA LEU A 421 -17.78 -1.30 45.39
C LEU A 421 -17.19 -2.41 46.27
N GLU A 422 -17.53 -3.68 46.00
CA GLU A 422 -17.15 -4.82 46.83
C GLU A 422 -15.64 -4.97 47.12
N PRO A 423 -14.73 -4.76 46.16
CA PRO A 423 -13.29 -4.85 46.43
C PRO A 423 -12.83 -3.84 47.51
N VAL A 424 -13.43 -2.64 47.50
CA VAL A 424 -13.14 -1.58 48.49
C VAL A 424 -13.65 -2.00 49.87
N LEU A 425 -14.87 -2.54 49.94
CA LEU A 425 -15.47 -3.01 51.18
C LEU A 425 -14.70 -4.22 51.77
N ALA A 426 -14.31 -5.17 50.92
CA ALA A 426 -13.54 -6.35 51.34
C ALA A 426 -12.15 -5.97 51.90
N GLN A 427 -11.51 -4.96 51.32
CA GLN A 427 -10.23 -4.47 51.81
C GLN A 427 -10.35 -3.75 53.17
N LEU A 428 -11.42 -2.98 53.36
CA LEU A 428 -11.74 -2.38 54.67
C LEU A 428 -11.94 -3.47 55.73
N ASP A 429 -12.64 -4.56 55.39
CA ASP A 429 -12.83 -5.72 56.28
C ASP A 429 -11.51 -6.42 56.65
N GLN A 430 -10.65 -6.66 55.66
CA GLN A 430 -9.36 -7.30 55.90
C GLN A 430 -8.45 -6.44 56.80
N GLN A 431 -8.47 -5.12 56.63
CA GLN A 431 -7.70 -4.20 57.47
C GLN A 431 -8.28 -4.08 58.89
N ALA A 432 -9.60 -4.07 59.04
CA ALA A 432 -10.26 -4.14 60.34
C ALA A 432 -9.88 -5.43 61.09
N ALA A 433 -9.78 -6.56 60.40
CA ALA A 433 -9.36 -7.84 60.97
C ALA A 433 -7.90 -7.85 61.45
N ASN A 434 -7.01 -7.14 60.75
CA ASN A 434 -5.56 -7.07 61.04
C ASN A 434 -5.17 -6.02 62.09
N THR A 435 -6.13 -5.22 62.60
CA THR A 435 -5.87 -4.20 63.61
C THR A 435 -5.75 -4.84 65.02
N PRO A 436 -4.68 -4.55 65.81
CA PRO A 436 -4.44 -5.17 67.12
C PRO A 436 -5.62 -4.99 68.10
N SER A 437 -5.87 -6.03 68.91
CA SER A 437 -7.02 -6.13 69.82
C SER A 437 -7.11 -5.01 70.88
N SER A 438 -6.03 -4.28 71.15
CA SER A 438 -5.99 -3.17 72.10
C SER A 438 -6.67 -1.88 71.62
N VAL A 439 -7.04 -1.80 70.33
CA VAL A 439 -7.81 -0.69 69.73
C VAL A 439 -9.21 -1.14 69.28
N ARG A 440 -9.59 -2.41 69.53
CA ARG A 440 -10.91 -2.95 69.17
C ARG A 440 -12.01 -2.33 70.03
N ARG A 441 -12.69 -1.30 69.52
CA ARG A 441 -14.11 -1.04 69.86
C ARG A 441 -14.98 -2.16 69.26
N PRO A 442 -16.23 -2.40 69.74
CA PRO A 442 -17.01 -3.60 69.43
C PRO A 442 -17.46 -3.60 67.97
N LEU A 443 -16.53 -4.01 67.14
CA LEU A 443 -16.62 -4.16 65.70
C LEU A 443 -16.38 -5.67 65.43
N LEU A 444 -17.26 -6.51 66.01
CA LEU A 444 -17.24 -7.97 65.84
C LEU A 444 -18.40 -8.40 64.93
N GLY A 445 -18.04 -8.77 63.70
CA GLY A 445 -18.90 -9.33 62.66
C GLY A 445 -18.60 -8.63 61.34
N GLY A 446 -18.00 -9.34 60.37
CA GLY A 446 -17.47 -8.78 59.11
C GLY A 446 -18.34 -7.65 58.55
N PHE A 447 -17.76 -6.46 58.37
CA PHE A 447 -18.46 -5.22 58.05
C PHE A 447 -19.06 -5.23 56.66
N VAL A 448 -18.50 -6.04 55.76
CA VAL A 448 -19.10 -6.34 54.46
C VAL A 448 -20.50 -6.97 54.66
N GLN A 449 -20.78 -7.71 55.74
CA GLN A 449 -22.04 -8.44 55.94
C GLN A 449 -23.14 -7.66 56.71
N ARG A 450 -22.93 -6.39 57.07
CA ARG A 450 -23.97 -5.55 57.68
C ARG A 450 -25.10 -5.27 56.67
N SER A 451 -26.20 -6.01 56.82
CA SER A 451 -27.33 -6.00 55.89
C SER A 451 -28.04 -4.65 55.82
N ASP A 452 -27.97 -3.84 56.87
CA ASP A 452 -28.49 -2.48 56.99
C ASP A 452 -27.74 -1.47 56.11
N ILE A 453 -26.41 -1.44 56.17
CA ILE A 453 -25.59 -0.52 55.35
C ILE A 453 -25.69 -0.86 53.86
N ARG A 454 -25.62 -2.14 53.52
CA ARG A 454 -25.80 -2.60 52.12
C ARG A 454 -27.17 -2.26 51.58
N LYS A 455 -28.21 -2.41 52.41
CA LYS A 455 -29.57 -2.02 52.05
C LYS A 455 -29.68 -0.50 51.86
N GLN A 456 -29.12 0.30 52.77
CA GLN A 456 -29.14 1.76 52.67
C GLN A 456 -28.46 2.25 51.39
N LEU A 457 -27.28 1.72 51.05
CA LEU A 457 -26.60 2.02 49.79
C LEU A 457 -27.43 1.60 48.58
N ARG A 458 -27.97 0.37 48.58
CA ARG A 458 -28.79 -0.15 47.49
C ARG A 458 -30.03 0.71 47.25
N ASP A 459 -30.75 1.06 48.31
CA ASP A 459 -31.99 1.82 48.24
C ASP A 459 -31.73 3.25 47.73
N ALA A 460 -30.65 3.90 48.18
CA ALA A 460 -30.27 5.24 47.70
C ALA A 460 -29.83 5.24 46.23
N VAL A 461 -29.03 4.25 45.82
CA VAL A 461 -28.61 4.07 44.41
C VAL A 461 -29.81 3.77 43.53
N SER A 462 -30.76 2.95 44.01
CA SER A 462 -31.99 2.60 43.31
C SER A 462 -32.94 3.80 43.16
N ALA A 463 -33.09 4.61 44.21
CA ALA A 463 -33.85 5.85 44.16
C ALA A 463 -33.29 6.83 43.13
N PHE A 464 -31.96 6.99 43.10
CA PHE A 464 -31.28 7.78 42.07
C PHE A 464 -31.56 7.22 40.67
N ALA A 465 -31.37 5.92 40.47
CA ALA A 465 -31.56 5.29 39.16
C ALA A 465 -32.99 5.46 38.61
N ARG A 466 -34.01 5.32 39.46
CA ARG A 466 -35.42 5.54 39.08
C ARG A 466 -35.72 7.01 38.80
N ALA A 467 -35.11 7.93 39.54
CA ALA A 467 -35.30 9.35 39.29
C ALA A 467 -34.69 9.82 37.96
N VAL A 468 -33.59 9.18 37.54
CA VAL A 468 -32.89 9.47 36.29
C VAL A 468 -33.57 8.81 35.09
N ASN A 469 -33.92 7.52 35.19
CA ASN A 469 -34.38 6.72 34.05
C ASN A 469 -35.82 6.19 34.12
N GLY A 470 -36.59 6.58 35.15
CA GLY A 470 -37.92 6.04 35.39
C GLY A 470 -37.89 4.58 35.88
N ASP A 471 -39.08 3.99 36.02
CA ASP A 471 -39.25 2.59 36.37
C ASP A 471 -39.07 1.68 35.15
N LEU A 472 -38.48 0.50 35.35
CA LEU A 472 -38.38 -0.51 34.29
C LEU A 472 -39.73 -1.22 34.14
N PRO A 473 -40.04 -1.81 32.96
CA PRO A 473 -41.27 -2.57 32.75
C PRO A 473 -41.46 -3.66 33.82
N GLU A 474 -42.66 -3.73 34.39
CA GLU A 474 -43.06 -4.79 35.32
C GLU A 474 -43.32 -6.11 34.57
N GLU A 475 -42.80 -7.23 35.10
CA GLU A 475 -42.90 -8.63 34.62
C GLU A 475 -42.73 -8.90 33.10
N ASP A 476 -41.63 -9.58 32.75
CA ASP A 476 -41.30 -10.17 31.43
C ASP A 476 -41.29 -9.26 30.18
N GLY A 477 -41.42 -7.94 30.32
CA GLY A 477 -41.13 -6.99 29.25
C GLY A 477 -39.62 -6.89 28.93
N GLU A 478 -39.26 -6.85 27.65
CA GLU A 478 -37.89 -6.58 27.20
C GLU A 478 -37.51 -5.12 27.48
N ILE A 479 -36.33 -4.92 28.08
CA ILE A 479 -35.76 -3.59 28.29
C ILE A 479 -35.03 -3.22 27.02
N ASP A 480 -35.36 -2.05 26.44
CA ASP A 480 -34.49 -1.42 25.46
C ASP A 480 -33.23 -0.89 26.17
N VAL A 481 -32.21 -1.74 26.26
CA VAL A 481 -30.97 -1.47 26.98
C VAL A 481 -30.24 -0.27 26.39
N ASP A 482 -30.26 -0.11 25.07
CA ASP A 482 -29.59 0.99 24.38
C ASP A 482 -30.31 2.31 24.67
N ALA A 483 -31.64 2.34 24.57
CA ALA A 483 -32.42 3.53 24.95
C ALA A 483 -32.23 3.88 26.44
N TYR A 484 -32.15 2.89 27.32
CA TYR A 484 -31.88 3.10 28.74
C TYR A 484 -30.52 3.77 28.96
N VAL A 485 -29.46 3.28 28.33
CA VAL A 485 -28.10 3.86 28.45
C VAL A 485 -28.07 5.27 27.87
N VAL A 486 -28.65 5.50 26.69
CA VAL A 486 -28.70 6.82 26.04
C VAL A 486 -29.46 7.81 26.92
N HIS A 487 -30.61 7.43 27.47
CA HIS A 487 -31.37 8.30 28.34
C HIS A 487 -30.59 8.67 29.61
N TRP A 488 -29.89 7.71 30.23
CA TRP A 488 -29.06 7.97 31.41
C TRP A 488 -27.93 8.96 31.12
N GLN A 489 -27.23 8.78 30.00
CA GLN A 489 -26.13 9.67 29.57
C GLN A 489 -26.62 11.07 29.20
N ASN A 490 -27.81 11.18 28.58
CA ASN A 490 -28.44 12.45 28.27
C ASN A 490 -28.87 13.18 29.56
N ALA A 491 -29.49 12.48 30.50
CA ALA A 491 -29.88 13.04 31.79
C ALA A 491 -28.66 13.58 32.57
N TYR A 492 -27.52 12.89 32.52
CA TYR A 492 -26.27 13.41 33.06
C TYR A 492 -25.81 14.70 32.36
N THR A 493 -25.85 14.72 31.02
CA THR A 493 -25.40 15.84 30.18
C THR A 493 -26.27 17.09 30.40
N GLU A 494 -27.60 16.92 30.34
CA GLU A 494 -28.57 17.95 30.71
C GLU A 494 -28.37 18.41 32.17
N GLY A 495 -28.05 17.46 33.06
CA GLY A 495 -27.66 17.70 34.45
C GLY A 495 -26.43 18.61 34.65
N GLN A 496 -25.58 18.78 33.63
CA GLN A 496 -24.43 19.67 33.68
C GLN A 496 -24.74 21.08 33.15
N GLU A 497 -25.92 21.31 32.58
CA GLU A 497 -26.36 22.64 32.15
C GLU A 497 -26.70 23.54 33.35
N THR A 498 -26.81 24.85 33.11
CA THR A 498 -27.12 25.83 34.17
C THR A 498 -28.46 26.51 33.91
N GLY A 499 -29.30 26.60 34.94
CA GLY A 499 -30.57 27.35 34.90
C GLY A 499 -31.75 26.63 34.24
N THR A 500 -31.67 25.32 34.02
CA THR A 500 -32.81 24.53 33.52
C THR A 500 -33.47 23.72 34.65
N PRO A 501 -34.81 23.54 34.64
CA PRO A 501 -35.48 22.71 35.65
C PRO A 501 -35.00 21.25 35.69
N ALA A 502 -34.58 20.71 34.54
CA ALA A 502 -34.01 19.37 34.43
C ALA A 502 -32.65 19.26 35.12
N ALA A 503 -31.77 20.27 34.94
CA ALA A 503 -30.47 20.32 35.61
C ALA A 503 -30.61 20.43 37.13
N GLU A 504 -31.51 21.28 37.61
CA GLU A 504 -31.79 21.43 39.05
C GLU A 504 -32.32 20.13 39.67
N LYS A 505 -33.25 19.45 38.98
CA LYS A 505 -33.80 18.16 39.42
C LYS A 505 -32.73 17.07 39.48
N TYR A 506 -31.92 16.94 38.43
CA TYR A 506 -30.85 15.95 38.38
C TYR A 506 -29.82 16.20 39.49
N LYS A 507 -29.40 17.46 39.66
CA LYS A 507 -28.45 17.86 40.70
C LYS A 507 -28.97 17.55 42.10
N ALA A 508 -30.24 17.85 42.39
CA ALA A 508 -30.84 17.54 43.69
C ALA A 508 -30.77 16.05 44.03
N VAL A 509 -31.14 15.17 43.09
CA VAL A 509 -31.12 13.72 43.33
C VAL A 509 -29.69 13.16 43.36
N SER A 510 -28.77 13.74 42.58
CA SER A 510 -27.34 13.40 42.62
C SER A 510 -26.70 13.79 43.96
N ASP A 511 -27.01 14.97 44.48
CA ASP A 511 -26.52 15.47 45.77
C ASP A 511 -27.07 14.64 46.94
N GLU A 512 -28.32 14.17 46.84
CA GLU A 512 -28.91 13.23 47.81
C GLU A 512 -28.14 11.90 47.84
N LEU A 513 -27.86 11.30 46.68
CA LEU A 513 -27.04 10.09 46.59
C LEU A 513 -25.64 10.31 47.17
N HIS A 514 -24.99 11.43 46.83
CA HIS A 514 -23.66 11.75 47.35
C HIS A 514 -23.67 11.91 48.88
N THR A 515 -24.72 12.51 49.43
CA THR A 515 -24.89 12.70 50.87
C THR A 515 -25.01 11.35 51.58
N VAL A 516 -25.81 10.42 51.06
CA VAL A 516 -25.92 9.06 51.62
C VAL A 516 -24.57 8.33 51.54
N LEU A 517 -23.86 8.42 50.42
CA LEU A 517 -22.53 7.81 50.26
C LEU A 517 -21.51 8.36 51.26
N ARG A 518 -21.50 9.68 51.50
CA ARG A 518 -20.64 10.33 52.50
C ARG A 518 -20.98 9.90 53.92
N ALA A 519 -22.27 9.79 54.25
CA ALA A 519 -22.72 9.35 55.56
C ALA A 519 -22.31 7.90 55.83
N VAL A 520 -22.50 7.02 54.85
CA VAL A 520 -22.08 5.62 54.93
C VAL A 520 -20.56 5.51 55.03
N LEU A 521 -19.81 6.27 54.23
CA LEU A 521 -18.35 6.32 54.31
C LEU A 521 -17.87 6.79 55.70
N GLN A 522 -18.51 7.81 56.28
CA GLN A 522 -18.19 8.31 57.62
C GLN A 522 -18.54 7.29 58.72
N GLU A 523 -19.63 6.52 58.55
CA GLU A 523 -20.00 5.43 59.46
C GLU A 523 -19.02 4.25 59.38
N LEU A 524 -18.59 3.90 58.16
CA LEU A 524 -17.60 2.85 57.90
C LEU A 524 -16.18 3.28 58.30
N TYR A 525 -15.90 4.59 58.28
CA TYR A 525 -14.57 5.15 58.42
C TYR A 525 -14.55 6.47 59.23
N PRO A 526 -14.82 6.42 60.54
CA PRO A 526 -15.07 7.62 61.37
C PRO A 526 -13.80 8.39 61.77
N ASP A 527 -12.63 7.75 61.81
CA ASP A 527 -11.35 8.36 62.15
C ASP A 527 -10.52 8.54 60.86
N LYS A 528 -9.87 9.70 60.67
CA LYS A 528 -9.04 10.02 59.49
C LYS A 528 -7.53 9.73 59.66
N PRO A 529 -7.00 8.52 59.93
CA PRO A 529 -5.60 8.25 59.69
C PRO A 529 -5.41 7.72 58.26
N LYS A 530 -4.78 8.52 57.37
CA LYS A 530 -4.46 8.20 55.97
C LYS A 530 -4.29 6.69 55.70
N LEU A 531 -5.32 6.04 55.17
CA LEU A 531 -5.27 4.63 54.75
C LEU A 531 -5.12 4.54 53.23
N GLN A 532 -4.15 3.73 52.79
CA GLN A 532 -3.80 3.49 51.40
C GLN A 532 -4.18 2.05 51.02
N LEU A 533 -4.76 1.87 49.83
CA LEU A 533 -5.09 0.55 49.28
C LEU A 533 -3.81 -0.14 48.76
N LEU A 534 -3.12 -0.96 49.56
CA LEU A 534 -1.93 -1.73 49.12
C LEU A 534 -2.29 -3.16 48.66
N GLN A 535 -1.92 -3.54 47.43
CA GLN A 535 -1.85 -4.94 46.98
C GLN A 535 -0.45 -5.34 46.46
N ARG A 536 -0.14 -6.62 46.62
CA ARG A 536 1.16 -7.28 46.32
C ARG A 536 1.40 -7.30 44.81
N ARG A 537 2.63 -6.91 44.39
CA ARG A 537 3.11 -6.94 42.99
C ARG A 537 2.88 -8.31 42.33
N GLU A 538 2.07 -8.35 41.28
CA GLU A 538 2.23 -9.28 40.16
C GLU A 538 2.08 -8.52 38.83
N GLY A 539 3.12 -8.64 37.99
CA GLY A 539 3.07 -8.66 36.52
C GLY A 539 2.48 -7.47 35.76
N THR A 540 3.38 -6.61 35.28
CA THR A 540 3.31 -5.72 34.09
C THR A 540 2.11 -5.90 33.12
N GLN A 541 1.22 -4.91 33.07
CA GLN A 541 0.61 -4.34 31.85
C GLN A 541 -0.12 -3.03 32.22
N ASN A 542 0.23 -1.92 31.56
CA ASN A 542 -0.42 -0.61 31.71
C ASN A 542 -1.83 -0.67 31.11
N ASP A 543 -2.83 -0.75 31.97
CA ASP A 543 -4.25 -0.60 31.64
C ASP A 543 -4.78 0.57 32.49
N ASP A 544 -5.05 1.71 31.85
CA ASP A 544 -5.54 2.95 32.51
C ASP A 544 -6.91 2.76 33.22
N SER A 545 -7.53 1.59 33.07
CA SER A 545 -8.76 1.22 33.77
C SER A 545 -8.53 0.60 35.15
N LYS A 546 -7.30 0.28 35.54
CA LYS A 546 -6.97 -0.23 36.88
C LYS A 546 -6.55 0.92 37.81
N PRO A 547 -7.09 1.00 39.04
CA PRO A 547 -6.74 2.07 39.98
C PRO A 547 -5.23 2.07 40.24
N GLY A 548 -4.61 3.26 40.17
CA GLY A 548 -3.22 3.47 40.55
C GLY A 548 -3.00 2.99 41.99
N GLY A 549 -1.88 2.29 42.21
CA GLY A 549 -1.64 1.42 43.37
C GLY A 549 -1.54 2.05 44.77
N ASP A 550 -2.15 3.21 45.03
CA ASP A 550 -2.16 3.90 46.33
C ASP A 550 -3.42 4.81 46.51
N GLU A 551 -4.59 4.40 46.03
CA GLU A 551 -5.77 5.25 46.10
C GLU A 551 -6.42 5.28 47.50
N PRO A 552 -6.79 6.46 48.04
CA PRO A 552 -7.58 6.57 49.27
C PRO A 552 -9.01 6.02 49.12
N VAL A 553 -9.57 5.46 50.20
CA VAL A 553 -10.93 4.89 50.21
C VAL A 553 -11.98 5.93 49.80
N GLU A 554 -11.82 7.17 50.24
CA GLU A 554 -12.73 8.27 49.89
C GLU A 554 -12.70 8.57 48.37
N ALA A 555 -11.51 8.53 47.77
CA ALA A 555 -11.35 8.70 46.32
C ALA A 555 -11.99 7.53 45.55
N ALA A 556 -11.96 6.31 46.10
CA ALA A 556 -12.65 5.17 45.51
C ALA A 556 -14.17 5.30 45.53
N PHE A 557 -14.76 5.79 46.63
CA PHE A 557 -16.19 6.11 46.70
C PHE A 557 -16.57 7.26 45.76
N ASP A 558 -15.78 8.34 45.71
CA ASP A 558 -16.03 9.48 44.83
C ASP A 558 -15.92 9.09 43.34
N ARG A 559 -14.96 8.21 43.00
CA ARG A 559 -14.85 7.61 41.66
C ARG A 559 -16.08 6.77 41.34
N MET A 560 -16.51 5.90 42.25
CA MET A 560 -17.64 5.00 41.97
C MET A 560 -18.96 5.78 41.84
N TYR A 561 -19.17 6.79 42.70
CA TYR A 561 -20.25 7.77 42.56
C TYR A 561 -20.23 8.44 41.17
N THR A 562 -19.06 8.92 40.74
CA THR A 562 -18.91 9.58 39.43
C THR A 562 -19.15 8.62 38.27
N THR A 563 -18.64 7.40 38.35
CA THR A 563 -18.78 6.39 37.31
C THR A 563 -20.22 5.91 37.19
N PHE A 564 -20.96 5.82 38.30
CA PHE A 564 -22.38 5.46 38.28
C PHE A 564 -23.26 6.60 37.76
N ARG A 565 -23.13 7.81 38.30
CA ARG A 565 -23.98 8.95 37.89
C ARG A 565 -23.83 9.30 36.41
N THR A 566 -22.64 9.12 35.83
CA THR A 566 -22.38 9.34 34.39
C THR A 566 -22.97 8.25 33.48
N GLY A 567 -23.49 7.15 34.03
CA GLY A 567 -23.90 5.96 33.26
C GLY A 567 -22.71 5.11 32.77
N LYS A 568 -21.47 5.52 33.09
CA LYS A 568 -20.25 4.81 32.70
C LYS A 568 -20.17 3.42 33.30
N LEU A 569 -20.65 3.22 34.54
CA LEU A 569 -20.61 1.91 35.21
C LEU A 569 -21.38 0.84 34.42
N LEU A 570 -22.62 1.15 34.04
CA LEU A 570 -23.43 0.25 33.22
C LEU A 570 -22.82 0.08 31.82
N THR A 571 -22.35 1.17 31.20
CA THR A 571 -21.72 1.13 29.88
C THR A 571 -20.49 0.21 29.87
N ASP A 572 -19.63 0.31 30.89
CA ASP A 572 -18.43 -0.53 31.03
C ASP A 572 -18.81 -1.99 31.31
N LYS A 573 -19.86 -2.23 32.12
CA LYS A 573 -20.37 -3.59 32.35
C LYS A 573 -20.94 -4.21 31.08
N LEU A 574 -21.70 -3.46 30.28
CA LEU A 574 -22.24 -3.94 29.01
C LEU A 574 -21.13 -4.23 27.99
N LYS A 575 -20.07 -3.42 27.96
CA LYS A 575 -18.86 -3.70 27.17
C LYS A 575 -18.15 -4.97 27.65
N GLN A 576 -18.03 -5.18 28.96
CA GLN A 576 -17.48 -6.39 29.54
C GLN A 576 -18.30 -7.62 29.13
N LEU A 577 -19.63 -7.59 29.31
CA LEU A 577 -20.52 -8.69 28.92
C LEU A 577 -20.43 -8.98 27.42
N ARG A 578 -20.37 -7.95 26.59
CA ARG A 578 -20.20 -8.12 25.14
C ARG A 578 -18.89 -8.87 24.83
N ARG A 579 -17.79 -8.55 25.52
CA ARG A 579 -16.52 -9.30 25.38
C ARG A 579 -16.64 -10.74 25.88
N GLU A 580 -17.28 -10.96 27.02
CA GLU A 580 -17.47 -12.30 27.61
C GLU A 580 -18.29 -13.24 26.71
N TYR A 581 -19.31 -12.70 26.03
CA TYR A 581 -20.18 -13.47 25.13
C TYR A 581 -19.77 -13.41 23.65
N THR A 582 -18.68 -12.71 23.33
CA THR A 582 -18.08 -12.76 21.98
C THR A 582 -17.09 -13.91 21.92
N THR A 583 -17.29 -14.81 20.97
CA THR A 583 -16.36 -15.91 20.69
C THR A 583 -15.58 -15.63 19.41
N ASP A 584 -14.29 -15.94 19.45
CA ASP A 584 -13.41 -15.87 18.28
C ASP A 584 -12.63 -17.18 18.15
N PRO A 585 -13.19 -18.19 17.46
CA PRO A 585 -12.58 -19.51 17.38
C PRO A 585 -11.25 -19.51 16.59
N PHE A 586 -10.98 -18.47 15.81
CA PHE A 586 -9.83 -18.43 14.90
C PHE A 586 -8.85 -17.29 15.19
N VAL A 587 -8.98 -16.57 16.31
CA VAL A 587 -8.03 -15.56 16.76
C VAL A 587 -6.59 -16.08 16.78
N SER A 588 -6.39 -17.31 17.26
CA SER A 588 -5.06 -17.91 17.38
C SER A 588 -4.41 -18.17 16.02
N TYR A 589 -5.19 -18.50 14.99
CA TYR A 589 -4.69 -18.67 13.61
C TYR A 589 -4.26 -17.33 13.03
N ARG A 590 -5.09 -16.29 13.17
CA ARG A 590 -4.76 -14.97 12.62
C ARG A 590 -3.60 -14.30 13.36
N MET A 591 -3.59 -14.39 14.69
CA MET A 591 -2.47 -13.89 15.51
C MET A 591 -1.17 -14.61 15.17
N TYR A 592 -1.19 -15.94 15.01
CA TYR A 592 -0.01 -16.69 14.59
C TYR A 592 0.58 -16.17 13.27
N LEU A 593 -0.27 -15.97 12.25
CA LEU A 593 0.17 -15.45 10.96
C LEU A 593 0.70 -14.02 11.06
N TYR A 594 0.02 -13.17 11.84
CA TYR A 594 0.48 -11.80 12.06
C TYR A 594 1.81 -11.74 12.82
N ASP A 595 2.00 -12.58 13.85
CA ASP A 595 3.22 -12.59 14.67
C ASP A 595 4.45 -13.08 13.89
N LEU A 596 4.24 -13.82 12.79
CA LEU A 596 5.31 -14.18 11.85
C LEU A 596 5.73 -13.02 10.92
N LEU A 597 4.91 -11.98 10.76
CA LEU A 597 5.25 -10.86 9.89
C LEU A 597 6.23 -9.93 10.59
N ARG A 598 7.30 -9.59 9.86
CA ARG A 598 8.29 -8.60 10.27
C ARG A 598 7.64 -7.25 10.60
N LYS A 599 7.96 -6.71 11.77
CA LYS A 599 7.51 -5.40 12.25
C LYS A 599 8.53 -4.31 11.94
N GLU A 600 8.13 -3.06 12.18
CA GLU A 600 9.02 -1.90 12.09
C GLU A 600 10.26 -2.11 12.96
N GLY A 601 11.45 -1.90 12.38
CA GLY A 601 12.75 -2.10 13.04
C GLY A 601 13.25 -3.54 13.04
N GLU A 602 12.55 -4.48 12.40
CA GLU A 602 12.94 -5.89 12.31
C GLU A 602 13.52 -6.27 10.93
N GLU A 603 13.82 -5.29 10.06
CA GLU A 603 14.42 -5.43 8.72
C GLU A 603 15.77 -6.17 8.72
N ASP A 604 16.52 -6.08 9.82
CA ASP A 604 17.81 -6.77 9.99
C ASP A 604 17.74 -7.94 10.99
N VAL A 605 16.53 -8.32 11.40
CA VAL A 605 16.29 -9.41 12.36
C VAL A 605 16.00 -10.71 11.62
N PHE A 606 16.76 -11.74 11.98
CA PHE A 606 16.61 -13.13 11.52
C PHE A 606 16.39 -14.04 12.74
N ARG A 607 15.19 -13.98 13.33
CA ARG A 607 14.83 -14.82 14.48
C ARG A 607 14.60 -16.26 14.04
N LEU A 608 15.35 -17.19 14.63
CA LEU A 608 14.98 -18.61 14.68
C LEU A 608 14.54 -19.02 16.10
N ASP A 609 14.87 -18.21 17.10
CA ASP A 609 14.52 -18.50 18.49
C ASP A 609 13.02 -18.35 18.81
N GLY A 610 12.54 -19.27 19.65
CA GLY A 610 11.20 -19.27 20.20
C GLY A 610 11.16 -20.17 21.44
N LYS A 611 10.13 -20.07 22.29
CA LYS A 611 9.93 -21.11 23.31
C LYS A 611 9.76 -22.45 22.56
N PRO A 612 10.35 -23.57 23.03
CA PRO A 612 10.14 -24.88 22.40
C PRO A 612 8.66 -25.28 22.25
N THR A 613 7.78 -24.64 23.04
CA THR A 613 6.34 -24.82 23.03
C THR A 613 5.58 -23.88 22.09
N SER A 614 6.25 -22.88 21.48
CA SER A 614 5.66 -21.96 20.50
C SER A 614 5.64 -22.59 19.11
N ARG A 615 4.55 -22.37 18.36
CA ARG A 615 4.44 -22.78 16.94
C ARG A 615 5.32 -21.97 15.99
N THR A 616 5.91 -20.87 16.45
CA THR A 616 6.84 -20.02 15.69
C THR A 616 8.31 -20.36 15.93
N HIS A 617 8.60 -21.35 16.78
CA HIS A 617 9.97 -21.78 17.07
C HIS A 617 10.65 -22.30 15.79
N HIS A 618 11.88 -21.83 15.50
CA HIS A 618 12.69 -22.17 14.33
C HIS A 618 12.11 -21.75 12.97
N LEU A 619 11.27 -20.70 12.90
CA LEU A 619 10.79 -20.15 11.64
C LEU A 619 11.30 -18.73 11.40
N PRO A 620 11.88 -18.41 10.23
CA PRO A 620 12.24 -17.05 9.90
C PRO A 620 10.99 -16.17 9.74
N LEU A 621 11.13 -14.88 10.02
CA LEU A 621 10.07 -13.89 9.82
C LEU A 621 9.73 -13.71 8.34
N MET A 622 8.48 -13.32 8.08
CA MET A 622 7.90 -13.16 6.76
C MET A 622 7.71 -11.68 6.38
N PRO A 623 7.76 -11.32 5.08
CA PRO A 623 8.17 -12.17 3.97
C PRO A 623 9.65 -12.57 4.06
N LEU A 624 9.97 -13.82 3.71
CA LEU A 624 11.35 -14.29 3.59
C LEU A 624 11.87 -13.94 2.18
N LEU A 625 12.04 -12.64 1.96
CA LEU A 625 12.60 -12.04 0.74
C LEU A 625 13.65 -11.00 1.14
N CYS A 626 14.51 -10.64 0.20
CA CYS A 626 15.52 -9.58 0.34
C CYS A 626 14.86 -8.23 0.68
N GLY A 627 15.46 -7.49 1.60
CA GLY A 627 15.14 -6.09 1.87
C GLY A 627 15.89 -5.15 0.92
N ASP A 628 15.90 -3.86 1.23
CA ASP A 628 16.48 -2.83 0.33
C ASP A 628 18.01 -2.82 0.30
N ASN A 629 18.66 -3.45 1.28
CA ASN A 629 20.11 -3.60 1.31
C ASN A 629 20.54 -4.86 2.07
N PRO A 630 20.45 -6.04 1.42
CA PRO A 630 20.98 -7.30 1.93
C PRO A 630 22.43 -7.54 1.53
N ILE A 631 23.00 -6.68 0.67
CA ILE A 631 24.30 -6.89 0.01
C ILE A 631 25.44 -6.31 0.84
N SER A 632 25.21 -5.19 1.53
CA SER A 632 26.22 -4.48 2.31
C SER A 632 25.78 -4.29 3.76
N ASN A 633 26.72 -3.96 4.64
CA ASN A 633 26.45 -3.62 6.04
C ASN A 633 26.46 -2.10 6.33
N THR A 634 26.30 -1.27 5.30
CA THR A 634 26.20 0.19 5.42
C THR A 634 24.76 0.61 5.08
N PHE A 635 24.02 1.22 6.01
CA PHE A 635 22.56 1.44 5.90
C PHE A 635 21.82 0.14 5.55
N THR A 636 21.79 -0.81 6.48
CA THR A 636 21.24 -2.16 6.24
C THR A 636 19.72 -2.19 6.15
N SER A 637 19.23 -3.10 5.31
CA SER A 637 17.84 -3.55 5.27
C SER A 637 17.86 -4.94 4.65
N LYS A 638 18.16 -5.95 5.46
CA LYS A 638 18.46 -7.30 4.95
C LYS A 638 17.24 -8.03 4.43
N PHE A 639 16.09 -7.85 5.06
CA PHE A 639 14.88 -8.59 4.73
C PHE A 639 13.68 -7.68 4.45
N LEU A 640 12.83 -8.11 3.54
CA LEU A 640 11.63 -7.37 3.15
C LEU A 640 10.67 -7.24 4.33
N ARG A 641 10.04 -6.08 4.42
CA ARG A 641 8.91 -5.79 5.30
C ARG A 641 7.75 -5.28 4.46
N LEU A 642 6.53 -5.67 4.83
CA LEU A 642 5.31 -5.09 4.23
C LEU A 642 5.19 -3.60 4.63
N THR A 643 4.44 -2.82 3.85
CA THR A 643 4.22 -1.39 4.17
C THR A 643 3.50 -1.20 5.50
N ASP A 644 3.62 -0.03 6.11
CA ASP A 644 2.95 0.26 7.38
C ASP A 644 1.43 0.13 7.26
N TYR A 645 0.86 0.57 6.14
CA TYR A 645 -0.55 0.37 5.80
C TYR A 645 -0.93 -1.11 5.73
N GLN A 646 -0.20 -1.95 4.99
CA GLN A 646 -0.48 -3.38 4.91
C GLN A 646 -0.40 -4.05 6.30
N LEU A 647 0.65 -3.75 7.08
CA LEU A 647 0.79 -4.27 8.44
C LEU A 647 -0.33 -3.78 9.37
N TYR A 648 -0.77 -2.54 9.23
CA TYR A 648 -1.90 -2.00 9.97
C TYR A 648 -3.19 -2.77 9.66
N LEU A 649 -3.52 -3.01 8.39
CA LEU A 649 -4.70 -3.79 8.01
C LEU A 649 -4.64 -5.21 8.57
N LEU A 650 -3.49 -5.87 8.42
CA LEU A 650 -3.27 -7.23 8.95
C LEU A 650 -3.30 -7.28 10.48
N ARG A 651 -2.92 -6.20 11.17
CA ARG A 651 -3.06 -6.09 12.64
C ARG A 651 -4.53 -5.97 13.06
N GLN A 652 -5.33 -5.19 12.33
CA GLN A 652 -6.76 -5.09 12.62
C GLN A 652 -7.43 -6.45 12.40
N TRP A 653 -7.14 -7.11 11.27
CA TRP A 653 -7.62 -8.45 10.98
C TRP A 653 -7.21 -9.49 12.03
N SER A 654 -5.94 -9.50 12.46
CA SER A 654 -5.47 -10.49 13.44
C SER A 654 -6.16 -10.38 14.79
N ARG A 655 -6.57 -9.17 15.17
CA ARG A 655 -7.37 -8.86 16.36
C ARG A 655 -8.88 -9.10 16.19
N GLY A 656 -9.32 -9.61 15.04
CA GLY A 656 -10.74 -9.79 14.74
C GLY A 656 -11.50 -8.50 14.41
N MET A 657 -10.78 -7.41 14.15
CA MET A 657 -11.37 -6.10 13.80
C MET A 657 -11.49 -5.96 12.29
N PHE A 658 -12.35 -6.76 11.66
CA PHE A 658 -12.60 -6.72 10.22
C PHE A 658 -14.05 -7.10 9.93
N ALA A 659 -14.53 -6.76 8.74
CA ALA A 659 -15.82 -7.16 8.23
C ALA A 659 -15.65 -8.23 7.15
N ASN A 660 -16.46 -9.28 7.19
CA ASN A 660 -16.55 -10.22 6.08
C ASN A 660 -17.77 -9.85 5.24
N GLU A 661 -17.51 -9.33 4.05
CA GLU A 661 -18.52 -8.76 3.16
C GLU A 661 -19.64 -9.75 2.79
N LEU A 662 -19.32 -11.05 2.74
CA LEU A 662 -20.29 -12.11 2.47
C LEU A 662 -21.19 -12.37 3.67
N LEU A 663 -20.63 -12.40 4.89
CA LEU A 663 -21.40 -12.63 6.11
C LEU A 663 -22.28 -11.44 6.47
N GLU A 664 -21.80 -10.23 6.17
CA GLU A 664 -22.56 -8.99 6.32
C GLU A 664 -23.65 -8.82 5.23
N GLY A 665 -23.61 -9.61 4.16
CA GLY A 665 -24.55 -9.53 3.04
C GLY A 665 -24.35 -8.31 2.13
N TRP A 666 -23.18 -7.66 2.21
CA TRP A 666 -22.85 -6.50 1.38
C TRP A 666 -22.51 -6.89 -0.05
N THR A 667 -21.92 -8.09 -0.23
CA THR A 667 -21.53 -8.61 -1.54
C THR A 667 -22.13 -10.01 -1.75
N PRO A 668 -22.76 -10.28 -2.91
CA PRO A 668 -23.21 -11.63 -3.25
C PRO A 668 -22.03 -12.62 -3.39
N LYS A 669 -22.25 -13.89 -3.01
CA LYS A 669 -21.20 -14.92 -3.06
C LYS A 669 -20.65 -15.16 -4.46
N ASP A 670 -21.48 -15.07 -5.49
CA ASP A 670 -21.09 -15.23 -6.91
C ASP A 670 -20.25 -14.07 -7.46
N LYS A 671 -20.10 -12.98 -6.69
CA LYS A 671 -19.27 -11.82 -7.05
C LYS A 671 -17.89 -11.85 -6.40
N ILE A 672 -17.60 -12.82 -5.55
CA ILE A 672 -16.29 -13.01 -4.93
C ILE A 672 -15.73 -14.35 -5.36
N ASP A 673 -14.63 -14.32 -6.11
CA ASP A 673 -13.78 -15.47 -6.34
C ASP A 673 -12.54 -15.36 -5.44
N ALA A 674 -12.48 -16.22 -4.43
CA ALA A 674 -11.35 -16.22 -3.50
C ALA A 674 -10.05 -16.75 -4.14
N TRP A 675 -10.12 -17.45 -5.27
CA TRP A 675 -8.95 -17.97 -5.97
C TRP A 675 -8.45 -17.04 -7.07
N GLN A 676 -9.22 -15.99 -7.36
CA GLN A 676 -8.90 -14.90 -8.29
C GLN A 676 -9.40 -13.56 -7.71
N PRO A 677 -8.81 -13.09 -6.60
CA PRO A 677 -9.33 -11.93 -5.86
C PRO A 677 -9.31 -10.60 -6.64
N TYR A 678 -8.60 -10.57 -7.77
CA TYR A 678 -8.47 -9.39 -8.63
C TYR A 678 -9.32 -9.47 -9.91
N LEU A 679 -9.97 -10.61 -10.16
CA LEU A 679 -10.75 -10.81 -11.38
C LEU A 679 -11.97 -9.88 -11.41
N GLY A 680 -12.18 -9.22 -12.55
CA GLY A 680 -13.34 -8.35 -12.75
C GLY A 680 -13.25 -6.98 -12.06
N ILE A 681 -12.07 -6.59 -11.57
CA ILE A 681 -11.84 -5.20 -11.14
C ILE A 681 -12.00 -4.26 -12.34
N GLU A 682 -12.83 -3.23 -12.19
CA GLU A 682 -13.09 -2.21 -13.21
C GLU A 682 -12.60 -0.83 -12.76
N ASN A 683 -12.15 -0.02 -13.72
CA ASN A 683 -11.73 1.36 -13.50
C ASN A 683 -12.91 2.32 -13.71
N HIS A 684 -13.60 2.73 -12.64
CA HIS A 684 -14.69 3.70 -12.72
C HIS A 684 -14.20 5.16 -12.66
N THR A 685 -13.09 5.41 -11.97
CA THR A 685 -12.49 6.76 -11.83
C THR A 685 -11.07 6.81 -12.39
N GLY A 686 -10.58 8.01 -12.67
CA GLY A 686 -9.17 8.21 -13.04
C GLY A 686 -8.22 7.77 -11.93
N ARG A 687 -8.62 7.92 -10.66
CA ARG A 687 -7.84 7.46 -9.50
C ARG A 687 -7.72 5.93 -9.47
N GLN A 688 -8.79 5.20 -9.75
CA GLN A 688 -8.73 3.73 -9.82
C GLN A 688 -7.82 3.27 -10.96
N LEU A 689 -7.86 3.93 -12.12
CA LEU A 689 -6.91 3.66 -13.21
C LEU A 689 -5.46 3.92 -12.78
N ASP A 690 -5.19 5.01 -12.05
CA ASP A 690 -3.85 5.29 -11.51
C ASP A 690 -3.36 4.15 -10.60
N GLN A 691 -4.19 3.69 -9.67
CA GLN A 691 -3.84 2.65 -8.70
C GLN A 691 -3.63 1.30 -9.38
N ASN A 692 -4.61 0.88 -10.20
CA ASN A 692 -4.63 -0.44 -10.80
C ASN A 692 -3.52 -0.67 -11.84
N VAL A 693 -3.05 0.39 -12.51
CA VAL A 693 -1.84 0.31 -13.34
C VAL A 693 -0.62 0.02 -12.48
N LEU A 694 -0.47 0.72 -11.33
CA LEU A 694 0.69 0.59 -10.44
C LEU A 694 0.66 -0.65 -9.55
N THR A 695 -0.51 -1.27 -9.36
CA THR A 695 -0.62 -2.57 -8.68
C THR A 695 0.16 -3.67 -9.42
N ASN A 696 0.38 -3.54 -10.73
CA ASN A 696 1.13 -4.52 -11.53
C ASN A 696 2.67 -4.35 -11.48
N LEU A 697 3.19 -3.49 -10.61
CA LEU A 697 4.61 -3.13 -10.53
C LEU A 697 5.19 -3.51 -9.17
N ALA A 698 6.49 -3.78 -9.11
CA ALA A 698 7.16 -4.06 -7.84
C ALA A 698 7.22 -2.80 -6.95
N GLY A 699 6.80 -2.96 -5.70
CA GLY A 699 6.89 -1.93 -4.66
C GLY A 699 8.09 -2.10 -3.72
N GLY A 700 8.92 -3.10 -3.96
CA GLY A 700 10.13 -3.31 -3.18
C GLY A 700 10.51 -4.78 -3.07
N ALA A 701 11.71 -5.10 -2.61
CA ALA A 701 12.79 -4.17 -2.24
C ALA A 701 13.29 -3.25 -3.38
N PHE A 702 13.97 -2.15 -3.02
CA PHE A 702 14.54 -1.20 -3.97
C PHE A 702 16.08 -1.26 -3.99
N CYS A 703 16.62 -2.33 -4.58
CA CYS A 703 18.07 -2.55 -4.71
C CYS A 703 18.54 -2.99 -6.12
N PRO A 704 18.41 -2.13 -7.15
CA PRO A 704 17.79 -0.81 -7.15
C PRO A 704 16.26 -0.85 -7.23
N GLY A 705 15.68 -2.01 -7.54
CA GLY A 705 14.25 -2.21 -7.74
C GLY A 705 13.98 -2.80 -9.12
N ALA A 706 12.76 -2.63 -9.61
CA ALA A 706 12.31 -3.18 -10.88
C ALA A 706 12.15 -2.09 -11.95
N GLU A 707 10.93 -1.56 -12.11
CA GLU A 707 10.66 -0.47 -13.05
C GLU A 707 11.19 0.88 -12.53
N VAL A 708 11.16 1.07 -11.21
CA VAL A 708 11.61 2.28 -10.50
C VAL A 708 12.33 1.89 -9.22
N GLY A 709 13.05 2.84 -8.64
CA GLY A 709 13.79 2.66 -7.37
C GLY A 709 13.17 3.39 -6.19
N TRP A 710 13.91 3.42 -5.09
CA TRP A 710 13.46 3.97 -3.81
C TRP A 710 13.00 5.43 -3.85
N ILE A 711 13.36 6.20 -4.90
CA ILE A 711 12.97 7.60 -5.08
C ILE A 711 11.45 7.77 -5.03
N ILE A 712 10.70 6.73 -5.41
CA ILE A 712 9.25 6.71 -5.39
C ILE A 712 8.66 6.90 -3.98
N ARG A 713 9.42 6.61 -2.92
CA ARG A 713 9.04 6.82 -1.52
C ARG A 713 9.26 8.26 -1.05
N ASN A 714 9.94 9.09 -1.84
CA ASN A 714 10.26 10.46 -1.45
C ASN A 714 9.04 11.38 -1.65
N PRO A 715 8.40 11.93 -0.60
CA PRO A 715 7.25 12.80 -0.78
C PRO A 715 7.57 14.09 -1.57
N ALA A 716 8.83 14.52 -1.62
CA ALA A 716 9.22 15.74 -2.34
C ALA A 716 9.03 15.67 -3.86
N ILE A 717 9.04 14.45 -4.43
CA ILE A 717 8.87 14.25 -5.88
C ILE A 717 7.40 14.28 -6.32
N TYR A 718 6.45 14.49 -5.41
CA TYR A 718 5.03 14.53 -5.72
C TYR A 718 4.49 15.96 -5.61
N LEU A 719 3.61 16.32 -6.55
CA LEU A 719 2.74 17.48 -6.42
C LEU A 719 1.59 17.18 -5.44
N LYS A 720 1.04 15.96 -5.56
CA LYS A 720 -0.03 15.39 -4.74
C LYS A 720 -0.01 13.87 -4.92
N PRO A 721 -0.74 13.08 -4.12
CA PRO A 721 -0.78 11.63 -4.28
C PRO A 721 -1.00 11.19 -5.74
N TYR A 722 -0.16 10.26 -6.20
CA TYR A 722 -0.14 9.71 -7.58
C TYR A 722 0.07 10.74 -8.69
N ARG A 723 0.66 11.90 -8.38
CA ARG A 723 1.03 12.90 -9.38
C ARG A 723 2.43 13.42 -9.11
N LEU A 724 3.37 13.01 -9.95
CA LEU A 724 4.76 13.43 -9.85
C LEU A 724 4.89 14.95 -10.07
N LYS A 725 5.74 15.59 -9.28
CA LYS A 725 6.13 16.98 -9.48
C LYS A 725 7.06 17.03 -10.69
N ALA A 726 6.70 17.77 -11.73
CA ALA A 726 7.45 17.91 -12.96
C ALA A 726 8.07 19.31 -13.00
N ASP A 727 9.24 19.43 -13.62
CA ASP A 727 9.92 20.71 -13.82
C ASP A 727 9.19 21.52 -14.92
N PRO A 728 8.69 22.73 -14.62
CA PRO A 728 7.91 23.55 -15.55
C PRO A 728 8.63 23.89 -16.85
N ASP A 729 9.96 23.90 -16.88
CA ASP A 729 10.73 24.17 -18.10
C ASP A 729 10.55 23.05 -19.15
N PHE A 730 10.16 21.84 -18.72
CA PHE A 730 10.05 20.65 -19.57
C PHE A 730 8.62 20.18 -19.84
N TYR A 731 7.61 20.71 -19.14
CA TYR A 731 6.20 20.38 -19.41
C TYR A 731 5.32 21.55 -19.82
N SER A 732 5.71 22.80 -19.58
CA SER A 732 4.86 23.95 -19.89
C SER A 732 4.72 24.17 -21.40
N PHE A 733 3.50 24.49 -21.84
CA PHE A 733 3.28 24.96 -23.20
C PHE A 733 3.67 26.43 -23.30
N ARG A 734 4.50 26.80 -24.29
CA ARG A 734 5.01 28.17 -24.44
C ARG A 734 3.94 29.15 -24.88
N GLN A 735 3.05 28.70 -25.78
CA GLN A 735 1.90 29.48 -26.20
C GLN A 735 0.72 29.20 -25.29
N THR A 736 0.28 30.23 -24.55
CA THR A 736 -0.96 30.16 -23.78
C THR A 736 -2.15 30.53 -24.66
N ALA A 737 -3.33 29.99 -24.33
CA ALA A 737 -4.59 30.36 -24.97
C ALA A 737 -4.86 31.88 -25.00
N ALA A 738 -4.34 32.61 -24.01
CA ALA A 738 -4.46 34.07 -23.93
C ALA A 738 -3.62 34.82 -25.00
N ASN A 739 -2.47 34.26 -25.39
CA ASN A 739 -1.52 34.88 -26.31
C ASN A 739 -1.68 34.42 -27.78
N GLU A 740 -2.47 33.37 -28.03
CA GLU A 740 -2.78 32.83 -29.37
C GLU A 740 -3.28 33.90 -30.35
N SER A 741 -4.01 34.90 -29.86
CA SER A 741 -4.54 35.99 -30.69
C SER A 741 -3.49 36.98 -31.22
N LYS A 742 -2.27 36.97 -30.68
CA LYS A 742 -1.18 37.90 -31.05
C LYS A 742 -0.15 37.27 -32.00
N TYR A 743 0.08 35.96 -31.90
CA TYR A 743 1.02 35.20 -32.72
C TYR A 743 0.46 33.79 -32.94
N GLN A 744 0.38 33.33 -34.19
CA GLN A 744 0.05 31.93 -34.53
C GLN A 744 1.35 31.21 -34.86
N VAL A 745 1.76 30.27 -34.01
CA VAL A 745 2.97 29.47 -34.16
C VAL A 745 2.59 28.04 -33.78
N SER A 746 3.05 27.04 -34.54
CA SER A 746 2.67 25.65 -34.25
C SER A 746 3.38 25.15 -32.99
N GLU A 747 2.82 24.14 -32.30
CA GLU A 747 3.48 23.54 -31.13
C GLU A 747 4.86 22.96 -31.48
N GLU A 748 5.00 22.45 -32.71
CA GLU A 748 6.26 21.92 -33.25
C GLU A 748 7.33 23.02 -33.31
N ASP A 749 6.99 24.23 -33.76
CA ASP A 749 7.92 25.36 -33.82
C ASP A 749 8.43 25.81 -32.42
N TYR A 750 7.67 25.53 -31.34
CA TYR A 750 8.06 25.86 -29.96
C TYR A 750 8.97 24.83 -29.29
N VAL A 751 8.89 23.57 -29.72
CA VAL A 751 9.73 22.47 -29.22
C VAL A 751 11.22 22.73 -29.50
N ALA A 752 11.52 23.51 -30.55
CA ALA A 752 12.88 23.86 -30.96
C ALA A 752 13.65 24.73 -29.95
N ASP A 753 12.98 25.35 -28.98
CA ASP A 753 13.56 26.45 -28.20
C ASP A 753 13.66 26.14 -26.70
N VAL A 754 13.69 24.85 -26.27
CA VAL A 754 14.07 24.49 -24.87
C VAL A 754 15.51 24.96 -24.61
N GLY A 755 15.68 26.23 -24.26
CA GLY A 755 16.97 26.91 -24.09
C GLY A 755 17.73 26.48 -22.84
N VAL A 756 17.37 25.36 -22.24
CA VAL A 756 17.95 24.79 -21.02
C VAL A 756 18.16 23.30 -21.26
N THR A 757 19.40 22.84 -21.14
CA THR A 757 19.75 21.42 -21.25
C THR A 757 19.27 20.64 -20.03
N LEU A 758 18.99 19.34 -20.20
CA LEU A 758 18.67 18.46 -19.08
C LEU A 758 19.77 18.47 -18.01
N SER A 759 19.38 18.64 -16.75
CA SER A 759 20.29 18.71 -15.61
C SER A 759 20.99 17.37 -15.35
N LEU A 760 22.28 17.45 -15.03
CA LEU A 760 23.10 16.37 -14.48
C LEU A 760 22.92 16.15 -12.97
N GLU A 761 22.11 17.00 -12.33
CA GLU A 761 21.73 16.93 -10.91
C GLU A 761 20.20 16.81 -10.73
N SER A 762 19.74 16.61 -9.49
CA SER A 762 18.32 16.60 -9.13
C SER A 762 17.93 17.85 -8.34
N ASN A 763 16.78 18.46 -8.66
CA ASN A 763 16.16 19.50 -7.85
C ASN A 763 14.67 19.21 -7.61
N TYR A 764 14.36 18.51 -6.51
CA TYR A 764 12.98 18.12 -6.18
C TYR A 764 12.08 19.30 -5.78
N GLN A 765 12.65 20.47 -5.47
CA GLN A 765 11.85 21.67 -5.24
C GLN A 765 11.22 22.16 -6.54
N THR A 766 12.02 22.21 -7.62
CA THR A 766 11.56 22.56 -8.96
C THR A 766 10.67 21.47 -9.55
N GLY A 767 11.11 20.20 -9.47
CA GLY A 767 10.40 19.05 -10.02
C GLY A 767 11.32 18.12 -10.82
N LEU A 768 10.79 16.99 -11.23
CA LEU A 768 11.48 16.00 -12.03
C LEU A 768 11.57 16.44 -13.50
N GLN A 769 12.70 16.14 -14.12
CA GLN A 769 12.96 16.29 -15.56
C GLN A 769 12.87 14.92 -16.28
N PRO A 770 12.75 14.89 -17.61
CA PRO A 770 12.87 13.65 -18.38
C PRO A 770 14.08 12.80 -17.95
N GLY A 771 13.87 11.50 -17.73
CA GLY A 771 14.90 10.55 -17.29
C GLY A 771 15.21 10.54 -15.79
N ASP A 772 14.61 11.41 -14.98
CA ASP A 772 14.93 11.49 -13.55
C ASP A 772 14.40 10.33 -12.71
N LEU A 773 13.35 9.63 -13.17
CA LEU A 773 12.74 8.54 -12.41
C LEU A 773 13.51 7.22 -12.56
N THR A 774 14.18 7.00 -13.69
CA THR A 774 14.89 5.75 -14.02
C THR A 774 16.41 5.85 -13.94
N LYS A 775 17.00 7.05 -13.80
CA LYS A 775 18.47 7.24 -13.80
C LYS A 775 19.23 6.50 -12.71
N MET A 776 18.56 6.20 -11.59
CA MET A 776 19.14 5.47 -10.45
C MET A 776 19.17 3.95 -10.67
N MET A 777 18.43 3.45 -11.67
CA MET A 777 18.36 2.01 -11.94
C MET A 777 19.67 1.50 -12.53
N ALA A 778 19.81 0.17 -12.53
CA ALA A 778 20.97 -0.51 -13.08
C ALA A 778 21.22 -0.18 -14.55
N LEU A 779 22.50 -0.21 -14.92
CA LEU A 779 22.98 0.07 -16.26
C LEU A 779 23.98 -1.01 -16.70
N PRO A 780 23.64 -1.88 -17.67
CA PRO A 780 22.33 -2.01 -18.30
C PRO A 780 21.33 -2.76 -17.41
N TRP A 781 20.03 -2.54 -17.61
CA TRP A 781 18.97 -3.20 -16.82
C TRP A 781 19.01 -4.74 -16.87
N GLN A 782 19.54 -5.34 -17.95
CA GLN A 782 19.61 -6.81 -18.09
C GLN A 782 20.54 -7.48 -17.08
N ALA A 783 21.59 -6.78 -16.62
CA ALA A 783 22.51 -7.32 -15.63
C ALA A 783 21.80 -7.48 -14.27
N ASP A 784 21.13 -6.42 -13.83
CA ASP A 784 20.28 -6.44 -12.64
C ASP A 784 19.13 -7.45 -12.76
N PHE A 785 18.47 -7.51 -13.92
CA PHE A 785 17.42 -8.50 -14.14
C PHE A 785 17.92 -9.95 -14.03
N ASN A 786 19.15 -10.25 -14.45
CA ASN A 786 19.72 -11.59 -14.30
C ASN A 786 20.03 -11.92 -12.83
N GLU A 787 20.64 -10.96 -12.12
CA GLU A 787 21.06 -11.08 -10.73
C GLU A 787 19.88 -11.00 -9.73
N CYS A 788 18.75 -10.40 -10.12
CA CYS A 788 17.48 -10.42 -9.39
C CYS A 788 16.95 -11.85 -9.25
N SER A 789 17.51 -12.60 -8.30
CA SER A 789 17.27 -14.02 -8.20
C SER A 789 17.44 -14.52 -6.77
N THR A 790 18.62 -15.00 -6.36
CA THR A 790 18.92 -15.29 -4.95
C THR A 790 19.98 -14.33 -4.40
N GLN A 791 19.97 -14.16 -3.08
CA GLN A 791 20.99 -13.43 -2.35
C GLN A 791 21.39 -14.23 -1.12
N THR A 792 22.69 -14.39 -0.93
CA THR A 792 23.23 -14.92 0.32
C THR A 792 23.38 -13.78 1.32
N ILE A 793 22.73 -13.91 2.47
CA ILE A 793 22.71 -12.92 3.55
C ILE A 793 23.43 -13.49 4.76
N ASP A 794 24.29 -12.70 5.38
CA ASP A 794 24.88 -13.05 6.67
C ASP A 794 23.85 -12.91 7.80
N VAL A 795 23.63 -14.02 8.51
CA VAL A 795 22.67 -14.16 9.62
C VAL A 795 23.34 -14.64 10.91
N THR A 796 24.65 -14.38 11.04
CA THR A 796 25.48 -14.88 12.16
C THR A 796 24.93 -14.49 13.53
N TYR A 797 24.43 -13.26 13.66
CA TYR A 797 23.85 -12.73 14.90
C TYR A 797 22.37 -12.41 14.69
N GLU A 798 21.51 -13.40 14.94
CA GLU A 798 20.07 -13.41 14.67
C GLU A 798 19.31 -12.10 15.00
N GLU A 799 19.62 -11.44 16.11
CA GLU A 799 18.97 -10.20 16.55
C GLU A 799 19.74 -8.91 16.18
N TRP A 800 20.94 -9.04 15.63
CA TRP A 800 21.83 -7.92 15.31
C TRP A 800 22.73 -8.26 14.11
N ASN A 801 22.13 -8.43 12.92
CA ASN A 801 22.86 -8.79 11.72
C ASN A 801 23.58 -7.61 11.05
N ILE A 802 23.96 -6.57 11.79
CA ILE A 802 24.75 -5.45 11.25
C ILE A 802 26.20 -5.70 11.64
N ILE A 803 26.94 -6.39 10.78
CA ILE A 803 28.30 -6.85 11.09
C ILE A 803 29.34 -6.18 10.21
N ASP A 804 30.58 -6.08 10.68
CA ASP A 804 31.72 -5.72 9.83
C ASP A 804 32.47 -7.00 9.40
N PRO A 805 32.16 -7.57 8.23
CA PRO A 805 32.83 -8.77 7.75
C PRO A 805 34.30 -8.53 7.38
N SER A 806 34.72 -7.27 7.27
CA SER A 806 36.09 -6.87 6.94
C SER A 806 36.99 -6.72 8.16
N ASN A 807 36.43 -6.77 9.38
CA ASN A 807 37.19 -6.68 10.61
C ASN A 807 38.09 -7.92 10.79
N THR A 808 39.36 -7.78 10.42
CA THR A 808 40.37 -8.85 10.56
C THR A 808 40.66 -9.23 12.01
N HIS A 809 40.15 -8.47 12.98
CA HIS A 809 40.32 -8.72 14.41
C HIS A 809 39.11 -9.42 15.05
N ASP A 810 38.08 -9.75 14.28
CA ASP A 810 36.93 -10.55 14.75
C ASP A 810 36.98 -12.00 14.22
N GLU A 811 37.98 -12.75 14.70
CA GLU A 811 38.12 -14.17 14.35
C GLU A 811 36.93 -15.02 14.81
N TRP A 812 36.18 -14.55 15.82
CA TRP A 812 35.02 -15.26 16.36
C TRP A 812 33.81 -15.17 15.43
N MET A 813 33.46 -13.98 14.93
CA MET A 813 32.42 -13.80 13.92
C MET A 813 32.71 -14.66 12.69
N LYS A 814 33.95 -14.65 12.19
CA LYS A 814 34.36 -15.47 11.05
C LYS A 814 34.20 -16.98 11.29
N ARG A 815 34.43 -17.43 12.53
CA ARG A 815 34.30 -18.85 12.90
C ARG A 815 32.84 -19.28 13.02
N GLU A 816 31.98 -18.42 13.56
CA GLU A 816 30.57 -18.70 13.81
C GLU A 816 29.68 -18.27 12.63
N GLN A 817 30.26 -17.87 11.50
CA GLN A 817 29.54 -17.28 10.38
C GLN A 817 28.40 -18.18 9.90
N LYS A 818 27.19 -17.62 9.88
CA LYS A 818 26.00 -18.28 9.32
C LYS A 818 25.50 -17.49 8.13
N LEU A 819 25.20 -18.20 7.05
CA LEU A 819 24.68 -17.63 5.82
C LEU A 819 23.30 -18.21 5.54
N TRP A 820 22.40 -17.37 5.03
CA TRP A 820 21.08 -17.76 4.58
C TRP A 820 20.83 -17.26 3.16
N GLU A 821 20.44 -18.14 2.26
CA GLU A 821 20.05 -17.76 0.90
C GLU A 821 18.55 -17.43 0.86
N THR A 822 18.19 -16.25 0.36
CA THR A 822 16.80 -15.84 0.14
C THR A 822 16.64 -15.23 -1.26
N LEU A 823 15.43 -14.78 -1.61
CA LEU A 823 15.05 -14.37 -2.96
C LEU A 823 14.84 -12.86 -3.07
N TRP A 824 15.04 -12.30 -4.27
CA TRP A 824 14.64 -10.94 -4.62
C TRP A 824 13.14 -10.85 -4.99
N TRP A 825 12.81 -10.76 -6.29
CA TRP A 825 11.43 -10.58 -6.79
C TRP A 825 10.97 -11.74 -7.69
N PRO A 826 10.53 -12.89 -7.15
CA PRO A 826 10.05 -14.02 -7.95
C PRO A 826 8.94 -13.68 -8.95
N ALA A 827 8.05 -12.74 -8.63
CA ALA A 827 6.99 -12.25 -9.52
C ALA A 827 7.52 -11.38 -10.68
N HIS A 828 8.72 -10.83 -10.58
CA HIS A 828 9.36 -10.14 -11.71
C HIS A 828 10.29 -11.08 -12.48
N ARG A 829 11.04 -11.91 -11.75
CA ARG A 829 12.06 -12.82 -12.27
C ARG A 829 11.90 -14.19 -11.59
N PRO A 830 11.16 -15.13 -12.19
CA PRO A 830 10.98 -16.47 -11.64
C PRO A 830 12.29 -17.25 -11.50
N MET A 831 12.32 -18.19 -10.55
CA MET A 831 13.45 -19.11 -10.36
C MET A 831 13.20 -20.44 -11.07
N GLN A 832 12.07 -21.06 -10.74
CA GLN A 832 11.60 -22.28 -11.36
C GLN A 832 10.12 -22.16 -11.69
N VAL A 833 9.72 -22.75 -12.80
CA VAL A 833 8.34 -22.68 -13.29
C VAL A 833 7.97 -24.01 -13.92
N TYR A 834 6.68 -24.30 -13.99
CA TYR A 834 6.20 -25.44 -14.76
C TYR A 834 6.24 -25.11 -16.25
N GLU A 835 6.76 -26.01 -17.07
CA GLU A 835 6.73 -25.92 -18.53
C GLU A 835 6.14 -27.19 -19.12
N VAL A 836 5.48 -27.05 -20.28
CA VAL A 836 5.04 -28.19 -21.08
C VAL A 836 6.25 -28.77 -21.83
N VAL A 837 6.48 -30.07 -21.66
CA VAL A 837 7.57 -30.80 -22.32
C VAL A 837 7.01 -31.82 -23.29
N GLY A 838 7.38 -31.71 -24.56
CA GLY A 838 6.85 -32.54 -25.64
C GLY A 838 5.56 -31.99 -26.24
N ASP A 839 4.78 -32.85 -26.90
CA ASP A 839 3.49 -32.46 -27.49
C ASP A 839 2.46 -32.16 -26.38
N PRO A 840 1.85 -30.97 -26.34
CA PRO A 840 0.80 -30.63 -25.38
C PRO A 840 -0.49 -31.46 -25.54
N SER A 841 -0.69 -32.18 -26.65
CA SER A 841 -1.94 -32.89 -26.96
C SER A 841 -1.80 -34.42 -26.88
N PRO A 842 -2.79 -35.17 -26.34
CA PRO A 842 -4.07 -34.73 -25.74
C PRO A 842 -3.98 -34.38 -24.24
N SER A 843 -2.82 -34.60 -23.62
CA SER A 843 -2.56 -34.32 -22.19
C SER A 843 -1.14 -33.78 -22.04
N PRO A 844 -0.95 -32.50 -21.66
CA PRO A 844 0.38 -31.93 -21.53
C PRO A 844 1.18 -32.62 -20.43
N ASN A 845 2.46 -32.88 -20.69
CA ASN A 845 3.40 -33.33 -19.67
C ASN A 845 4.12 -32.11 -19.08
N TYR A 846 3.96 -31.89 -17.77
CA TYR A 846 4.53 -30.74 -17.09
C TYR A 846 5.83 -31.09 -16.37
N GLN A 847 6.86 -30.26 -16.50
CA GLN A 847 8.08 -30.36 -15.70
C GLN A 847 8.37 -29.03 -15.01
N TYR A 848 8.79 -29.09 -13.75
CA TYR A 848 9.23 -27.92 -13.00
C TYR A 848 10.72 -27.67 -13.27
N LEU A 849 11.03 -26.62 -14.02
CA LEU A 849 12.36 -26.38 -14.59
C LEU A 849 12.87 -25.00 -14.18
N SER A 850 14.20 -24.83 -14.18
CA SER A 850 14.80 -23.50 -14.04
C SER A 850 14.37 -22.60 -15.19
N TRP A 851 13.83 -21.43 -14.84
CA TRP A 851 13.24 -20.50 -15.80
C TRP A 851 14.31 -19.82 -16.66
N ALA A 852 15.35 -19.23 -16.04
CA ALA A 852 16.45 -18.57 -16.76
C ALA A 852 17.56 -19.54 -17.22
N ARG A 853 17.25 -20.85 -17.37
CA ARG A 853 18.25 -21.86 -17.76
C ARG A 853 19.01 -21.46 -19.03
N GLY A 854 20.33 -21.71 -19.02
CA GLY A 854 21.24 -21.27 -20.08
C GLY A 854 21.88 -19.90 -19.84
N VAL A 855 21.41 -19.12 -18.87
CA VAL A 855 22.02 -17.86 -18.43
C VAL A 855 22.44 -17.98 -16.96
N PRO A 856 23.73 -18.10 -16.65
CA PRO A 856 24.20 -18.24 -15.26
C PRO A 856 24.17 -16.90 -14.50
N GLN A 857 24.12 -16.93 -13.16
CA GLN A 857 24.27 -15.75 -12.29
C GLN A 857 25.75 -15.42 -12.11
N THR A 858 26.31 -14.73 -13.09
CA THR A 858 27.70 -14.31 -13.16
C THR A 858 27.77 -13.12 -14.10
N ASN A 859 28.79 -12.29 -14.01
CA ASN A 859 29.04 -11.20 -14.98
C ASN A 859 29.00 -11.64 -16.46
N ALA A 860 29.45 -12.86 -16.78
CA ALA A 860 29.37 -13.40 -18.14
C ALA A 860 27.92 -13.76 -18.54
N GLY A 861 27.13 -14.23 -17.58
CA GLY A 861 25.70 -14.44 -17.73
C GLY A 861 24.90 -13.14 -17.81
N ASP A 862 25.30 -12.11 -17.07
CA ASP A 862 24.70 -10.76 -17.18
C ASP A 862 24.89 -10.20 -18.58
N LEU A 863 26.11 -10.33 -19.11
CA LEU A 863 26.39 -9.98 -20.51
C LEU A 863 25.56 -10.82 -21.48
N LYS A 864 25.36 -12.12 -21.18
CA LYS A 864 24.51 -12.99 -22.00
C LYS A 864 23.03 -12.56 -21.91
N MET A 865 22.54 -12.10 -20.76
CA MET A 865 21.18 -11.60 -20.60
C MET A 865 20.90 -10.40 -21.49
N VAL A 866 21.91 -9.57 -21.81
CA VAL A 866 21.79 -8.46 -22.77
C VAL A 866 21.27 -8.93 -24.14
N THR A 867 21.56 -10.17 -24.56
CA THR A 867 21.10 -10.71 -25.85
C THR A 867 20.02 -11.76 -25.74
N GLU A 868 19.90 -12.45 -24.60
CA GLU A 868 19.00 -13.60 -24.44
C GLU A 868 17.68 -13.29 -23.73
N TRP A 869 17.51 -12.08 -23.16
CA TRP A 869 16.30 -11.74 -22.39
C TRP A 869 15.00 -12.07 -23.15
N SER A 870 14.92 -11.74 -24.45
CA SER A 870 13.71 -11.97 -25.24
C SER A 870 13.38 -13.44 -25.53
N ARG A 871 14.30 -14.37 -25.24
CA ARG A 871 14.09 -15.81 -25.39
C ARG A 871 13.36 -16.45 -24.22
N LEU A 872 13.35 -15.80 -23.06
CA LEU A 872 12.68 -16.29 -21.86
C LEU A 872 11.16 -16.43 -22.09
N GLY A 873 10.54 -17.36 -21.37
CA GLY A 873 9.10 -17.63 -21.48
C GLY A 873 8.27 -16.75 -20.53
N PHE A 874 7.02 -16.51 -20.86
CA PHE A 874 6.07 -15.80 -20.00
C PHE A 874 5.30 -16.79 -19.13
N VAL A 875 5.18 -16.52 -17.84
CA VAL A 875 4.43 -17.33 -16.89
C VAL A 875 2.99 -16.84 -16.84
N ILE A 876 2.07 -17.69 -17.28
CA ILE A 876 0.64 -17.41 -17.31
C ILE A 876 -0.15 -18.51 -16.62
N ARG A 877 -1.39 -18.19 -16.27
CA ARG A 877 -2.38 -19.14 -15.76
C ARG A 877 -2.58 -20.23 -16.82
N ASN A 878 -2.56 -21.50 -16.38
CA ASN A 878 -2.45 -22.65 -17.27
C ASN A 878 -3.65 -22.77 -18.23
N PRO A 879 -3.45 -22.52 -19.54
CA PRO A 879 -4.54 -22.52 -20.51
C PRO A 879 -5.00 -23.93 -20.91
N TYR A 880 -4.27 -24.98 -20.52
CA TYR A 880 -4.58 -26.37 -20.84
C TYR A 880 -5.35 -27.10 -19.73
N ALA A 881 -5.61 -26.43 -18.61
CA ALA A 881 -6.28 -27.00 -17.45
C ALA A 881 -7.70 -26.46 -17.31
N ASP A 882 -8.62 -27.29 -16.81
CA ASP A 882 -9.97 -26.84 -16.45
C ASP A 882 -9.86 -25.86 -15.27
N PRO A 883 -10.47 -24.66 -15.36
CA PRO A 883 -10.51 -23.68 -14.28
C PRO A 883 -10.93 -24.28 -12.93
N ALA A 884 -11.83 -25.27 -12.91
CA ALA A 884 -12.26 -25.92 -11.68
C ALA A 884 -11.13 -26.63 -10.91
N PHE A 885 -10.02 -27.00 -11.57
CA PHE A 885 -8.82 -27.51 -10.90
C PHE A 885 -7.88 -26.39 -10.45
N LEU A 886 -7.83 -25.28 -11.20
CA LEU A 886 -6.96 -24.14 -10.91
C LEU A 886 -7.47 -23.26 -9.75
N ASP A 887 -8.78 -23.24 -9.55
CA ASP A 887 -9.47 -22.50 -8.49
C ASP A 887 -9.71 -23.35 -7.25
N THR A 888 -8.63 -23.97 -6.77
CA THR A 888 -8.60 -24.75 -5.53
C THR A 888 -7.34 -24.41 -4.72
N ALA A 889 -7.32 -24.80 -3.44
CA ALA A 889 -6.11 -24.68 -2.63
C ALA A 889 -4.95 -25.38 -3.33
N SER A 890 -3.79 -24.71 -3.40
CA SER A 890 -2.56 -25.26 -3.96
C SER A 890 -2.34 -26.70 -3.46
N PRO A 891 -2.07 -27.70 -4.32
CA PRO A 891 -2.05 -29.08 -3.88
C PRO A 891 -0.78 -29.41 -3.06
N ASP A 892 -0.92 -30.16 -1.95
CA ASP A 892 0.20 -30.68 -1.12
C ASP A 892 1.13 -31.65 -1.89
N THR A 893 0.60 -32.22 -2.97
CA THR A 893 1.22 -33.26 -3.79
C THR A 893 0.89 -32.92 -5.23
N GLY A 894 1.87 -32.81 -6.14
CA GLY A 894 1.70 -32.44 -7.56
C GLY A 894 0.80 -33.37 -8.40
N VAL A 895 -0.46 -33.51 -7.98
CA VAL A 895 -1.53 -34.31 -8.55
C VAL A 895 -2.49 -33.31 -9.18
N GLY A 896 -2.56 -33.34 -10.51
CA GLY A 896 -3.32 -32.37 -11.31
C GLY A 896 -2.41 -31.39 -12.06
N PRO A 897 -2.96 -30.66 -13.03
CA PRO A 897 -2.21 -29.67 -13.78
C PRO A 897 -1.78 -28.50 -12.88
N PRO A 898 -0.59 -27.91 -13.08
CA PRO A 898 -0.14 -26.75 -12.32
C PRO A 898 -1.01 -25.51 -12.63
N LYS A 899 -1.16 -24.62 -11.64
CA LYS A 899 -1.95 -23.38 -11.76
C LYS A 899 -1.38 -22.42 -12.81
N TYR A 900 -0.06 -22.29 -12.83
CA TYR A 900 0.68 -21.44 -13.77
C TYR A 900 1.73 -22.25 -14.52
N ILE A 901 1.97 -21.89 -15.78
CA ILE A 901 3.02 -22.46 -16.62
C ILE A 901 3.75 -21.36 -17.42
N SER A 902 5.00 -21.61 -17.77
CA SER A 902 5.76 -20.82 -18.72
C SER A 902 5.43 -21.23 -20.16
N VAL A 903 5.14 -20.23 -20.99
CA VAL A 903 4.79 -20.35 -22.42
C VAL A 903 5.74 -19.52 -23.28
N GLU A 904 5.77 -19.82 -24.58
CA GLU A 904 6.50 -19.03 -25.59
C GLU A 904 8.02 -18.89 -25.32
N ARG A 905 8.62 -19.82 -24.57
CA ARG A 905 10.07 -19.91 -24.49
C ARG A 905 10.64 -20.35 -25.85
N ASN A 906 11.65 -19.66 -26.36
CA ASN A 906 12.33 -20.08 -27.58
C ASN A 906 13.25 -21.27 -27.24
N GLN A 907 12.91 -22.47 -27.72
CA GLN A 907 13.63 -23.72 -27.39
C GLN A 907 14.73 -24.09 -28.40
N GLU A 908 14.63 -23.60 -29.62
CA GLU A 908 15.58 -23.85 -30.70
C GLU A 908 16.63 -22.72 -30.74
N ASP A 909 17.69 -22.86 -29.95
CA ASP A 909 19.05 -22.29 -30.16
C ASP A 909 19.96 -22.45 -28.93
#